data_AF-A0A2A2LFL7-F1
#
_entry.id   AF-A0A2A2LFL7-F1
#
_cell.length_a   1.000
_cell.length_b   1.000
_cell.length_c   1.000
_cell.angle_alpha   90.00
_cell.angle_beta   90.00
_cell.angle_gamma   90.00
#
_symmetry.space_group_name_H-M   'P 1'
#
loop_
_entity.id
_entity.type
_entity.pdbx_description
1 polymer ?
#
loop_
_entity_poly.entity_id
_entity_poly.type
_entity_poly.pdbx_seq_one_letter_code
_entity_poly.pdbx_strand_id
1 'polypeptide(L)'
;MPYFYSYYNDQHRLNSYSVEQAMSLAWERAIVRPSTMFKKVVVGFNCNVDLIVPGVHLVDLLNTTVAKDQDHENIQSLEDLHETFAHFFKRGAAAERHLILRHFKIQEKSNENYERMNFLYMADEEQFRIVVKQAENFPRAHHHIGGNAALMADRIATMFPSTDVHLVGPIGPRAQALLHPSVKRTNSTRIDELHIIMEYRQGEILGDWVAPSSSRFITSHDHYSGSTIVMEMFFKATSQFKPELVIITGIHLLEFQKKEIRLEKLRMIKRNLMQMNPKIPIHLQLGSLGDAQYLLEIINKVLPYVDSLGLNEQELSFLSHVTNGPHMEAYPVQAGTVHVHKVVEMLHWILRTFGKPSGQNSDPQKQGYRLQRIHFHCLTYHIMVSIGTDWTNSAAGLAAGARIAGRMSCNLNQQANIETDLLEIRMAPTITLDRTLNKVYHFDPHNPMASWMREDMLFIFTPVLVCRFPTKTMYRSALETFSGRIPVSAARRLIRKFRNENQSLLDEACTFQDVAGVLANPVTKLPYPEKEVKHHLEKTSRELLTETRKQKFMNKRKSNEILFDHIPIEEQIILLFPGQGAQFVGMGKALMDCQQSKEIFERASEILGYDIYRVCVEGPSSKLEQTLYCQPAIFVSSVAAFEKLRKYEKEVVPEDFDDKVTHVAGFSVGEYTAMYAAGMISFEDAVKIVDVRAKAMQKCNDLTRAGMLTVTVNAKSRLEDALHDAINAVRSTNEIGIAQVANYLYCGVRVIGGSELCLQYLEENQKLYDITVMKRLPVSGAFHTTLMASATEELKQALIGVKINPPKCNIYSNYTGALFPAKNMEIRKAIIEQISNPVKWEQIQQILFRKHQDYKFPRFIEVGPGKQLGAMLFKTSKKAYKTYEHFSC
;
A
#
# COMPACT_ATOMS: atom_id res chain seq x y z
N MET A 1 1.42 20.01 -47.49
CA MET A 1 0.71 20.08 -46.20
C MET A 1 -0.09 18.81 -46.00
N PRO A 2 0.30 17.93 -45.06
CA PRO A 2 -0.73 17.34 -44.17
C PRO A 2 -0.32 17.28 -42.68
N TYR A 3 0.94 17.64 -42.36
CA TYR A 3 1.55 17.49 -41.02
C TYR A 3 0.92 18.33 -39.89
N PHE A 4 -0.06 19.20 -40.21
CA PHE A 4 -0.73 20.07 -39.23
C PHE A 4 -2.08 19.52 -38.72
N TYR A 5 -2.62 18.44 -39.30
CA TYR A 5 -3.96 17.95 -38.94
C TYR A 5 -4.00 16.84 -37.87
N SER A 6 -2.91 16.09 -37.64
CA SER A 6 -2.91 15.05 -36.59
C SER A 6 -2.72 15.62 -35.18
N TYR A 7 -1.87 16.65 -35.02
CA TYR A 7 -1.61 17.28 -33.73
C TYR A 7 -2.86 17.95 -33.13
N TYR A 8 -3.79 18.40 -33.99
CA TYR A 8 -5.09 18.91 -33.57
C TYR A 8 -6.01 17.83 -32.99
N ASN A 9 -5.85 16.56 -33.38
CA ASN A 9 -6.82 15.51 -33.06
C ASN A 9 -6.55 14.82 -31.70
N ASP A 10 -5.30 14.80 -31.23
CA ASP A 10 -5.00 14.34 -29.86
C ASP A 10 -5.44 15.36 -28.80
N GLN A 11 -5.33 16.67 -29.06
CA GLN A 11 -5.95 17.69 -28.21
C GLN A 11 -7.49 17.52 -28.15
N HIS A 12 -8.14 17.18 -29.26
CA HIS A 12 -9.57 16.89 -29.27
C HIS A 12 -9.98 15.63 -28.50
N ARG A 13 -9.10 14.62 -28.35
CA ARG A 13 -9.35 13.44 -27.49
C ARG A 13 -9.04 13.67 -26.02
N LEU A 14 -8.16 14.60 -25.69
CA LEU A 14 -7.90 14.98 -24.29
C LEU A 14 -9.07 15.82 -23.71
N ASN A 15 -9.75 16.59 -24.56
CA ASN A 15 -10.97 17.34 -24.22
C ASN A 15 -12.20 16.50 -23.84
N SER A 16 -12.15 15.16 -23.90
CA SER A 16 -13.27 14.29 -23.47
C SER A 16 -13.18 13.79 -22.02
N TYR A 17 -12.11 14.11 -21.29
CA TYR A 17 -11.95 13.77 -19.88
C TYR A 17 -12.26 14.98 -18.98
N SER A 18 -12.78 14.74 -17.78
CA SER A 18 -12.83 15.79 -16.76
C SER A 18 -11.42 16.18 -16.32
N VAL A 19 -11.26 17.39 -15.78
CA VAL A 19 -10.00 17.89 -15.20
C VAL A 19 -9.45 16.91 -14.17
N GLU A 20 -10.33 16.37 -13.32
CA GLU A 20 -10.01 15.42 -12.27
C GLU A 20 -9.64 14.02 -12.81
N GLN A 21 -10.27 13.58 -13.92
CA GLN A 21 -9.91 12.33 -14.60
C GLN A 21 -8.52 12.40 -15.22
N ALA A 22 -8.26 13.47 -15.98
CA ALA A 22 -6.94 13.74 -16.56
C ALA A 22 -5.85 13.78 -15.49
N MET A 23 -6.10 14.46 -14.37
CA MET A 23 -5.19 14.57 -13.24
C MET A 23 -4.98 13.25 -12.49
N SER A 24 -6.05 12.46 -12.27
CA SER A 24 -5.92 11.11 -11.67
C SER A 24 -5.10 10.17 -12.55
N LEU A 25 -5.26 10.22 -13.88
CA LEU A 25 -4.48 9.43 -14.83
C LEU A 25 -3.01 9.88 -14.89
N ALA A 26 -2.74 11.18 -14.84
CA ALA A 26 -1.38 11.72 -14.79
C ALA A 26 -0.65 11.23 -13.52
N TRP A 27 -1.32 11.26 -12.37
CA TRP A 27 -0.82 10.69 -11.13
C TRP A 27 -0.63 9.17 -11.17
N GLU A 28 -1.52 8.41 -11.80
CA GLU A 28 -1.34 6.95 -11.94
C GLU A 28 -0.12 6.57 -12.77
N ARG A 29 0.30 7.43 -13.71
CA ARG A 29 1.58 7.29 -14.44
C ARG A 29 2.79 7.72 -13.60
N ALA A 30 2.65 8.79 -12.80
CA ALA A 30 3.74 9.35 -11.99
C ALA A 30 4.04 8.55 -10.71
N ILE A 31 3.05 7.88 -10.12
CA ILE A 31 3.19 7.17 -8.84
C ILE A 31 3.80 5.79 -9.08
N VAL A 32 5.13 5.74 -9.04
CA VAL A 32 5.92 4.52 -9.03
C VAL A 32 6.39 4.16 -7.62
N ARG A 33 6.43 2.86 -7.30
CA ARG A 33 7.05 2.39 -6.06
C ARG A 33 8.56 2.62 -6.12
N PRO A 34 9.20 3.07 -5.03
CA PRO A 34 10.65 3.18 -4.99
C PRO A 34 11.26 1.78 -5.10
N SER A 35 12.39 1.70 -5.78
CA SER A 35 13.25 0.51 -5.96
C SER A 35 13.59 -0.19 -4.64
N THR A 36 13.80 0.62 -3.60
CA THR A 36 13.98 0.21 -2.22
C THR A 36 12.86 0.79 -1.36
N MET A 37 12.24 -0.08 -0.54
CA MET A 37 11.28 0.28 0.50
C MET A 37 11.93 0.14 1.87
N PHE A 38 11.50 0.93 2.87
CA PHE A 38 11.82 0.60 4.27
C PHE A 38 11.06 -0.65 4.70
N LYS A 39 11.80 -1.66 5.18
CA LYS A 39 11.25 -2.95 5.63
C LYS A 39 10.95 -2.98 7.11
N LYS A 40 11.51 -2.07 7.90
CA LYS A 40 11.30 -1.99 9.36
C LYS A 40 11.08 -0.54 9.76
N VAL A 41 9.90 -0.25 10.29
CA VAL A 41 9.51 1.10 10.72
C VAL A 41 9.07 1.05 12.17
N VAL A 42 9.64 1.89 13.02
CA VAL A 42 9.13 2.12 14.39
C VAL A 42 8.38 3.44 14.39
N VAL A 43 7.16 3.44 14.93
CA VAL A 43 6.25 4.58 14.98
C VAL A 43 5.80 4.77 16.44
N GLY A 44 5.79 6.02 16.92
CA GLY A 44 5.34 6.36 18.27
C GLY A 44 5.12 7.87 18.41
N PHE A 45 4.45 8.36 19.47
CA PHE A 45 4.06 7.63 20.68
C PHE A 45 2.54 7.56 20.94
N ASN A 46 1.72 8.41 20.31
CA ASN A 46 0.30 8.52 20.63
C ASN A 46 -0.59 7.46 19.93
N CYS A 47 -1.43 6.81 20.71
CA CYS A 47 -2.40 5.82 20.27
C CYS A 47 -3.62 5.95 21.15
N ASN A 48 -4.79 6.12 20.54
CA ASN A 48 -6.07 6.23 21.24
C ASN A 48 -7.18 5.62 20.39
N VAL A 49 -8.39 5.59 20.93
CA VAL A 49 -9.58 5.13 20.21
C VAL A 49 -10.60 6.25 20.20
N ASP A 50 -10.94 6.69 18.99
CA ASP A 50 -11.87 7.78 18.75
C ASP A 50 -13.31 7.25 18.76
N LEU A 51 -14.15 7.84 19.59
CA LEU A 51 -15.57 7.54 19.71
C LEU A 51 -16.36 8.71 19.14
N ILE A 52 -16.91 8.53 17.94
CA ILE A 52 -17.55 9.61 17.18
C ILE A 52 -19.04 9.64 17.45
N VAL A 53 -19.55 10.78 17.91
CA VAL A 53 -20.94 10.97 18.35
C VAL A 53 -21.50 12.35 17.95
N PRO A 54 -22.83 12.49 17.80
CA PRO A 54 -23.46 13.80 17.63
C PRO A 54 -23.29 14.64 18.91
N GLY A 55 -22.57 15.76 18.82
CA GLY A 55 -22.16 16.54 19.99
C GLY A 55 -23.34 17.10 20.80
N VAL A 56 -24.33 17.67 20.11
CA VAL A 56 -25.56 18.21 20.74
C VAL A 56 -26.28 17.13 21.54
N HIS A 57 -26.58 15.98 20.91
CA HIS A 57 -27.28 14.90 21.60
C HIS A 57 -26.48 14.29 22.76
N LEU A 58 -25.14 14.21 22.68
CA LEU A 58 -24.34 13.72 23.80
C LEU A 58 -24.52 14.63 25.01
N VAL A 59 -24.46 15.94 24.77
CA VAL A 59 -24.62 16.97 25.80
C VAL A 59 -26.03 16.95 26.40
N ASP A 60 -27.08 16.80 25.57
CA ASP A 60 -28.45 16.60 26.04
C ASP A 60 -28.57 15.38 26.97
N LEU A 61 -27.91 14.26 26.65
CA LEU A 61 -27.90 13.03 27.47
C LEU A 61 -27.09 13.16 28.76
N LEU A 62 -26.15 14.10 28.85
CA LEU A 62 -25.43 14.41 30.10
C LEU A 62 -26.30 15.24 31.06
N ASN A 63 -27.43 15.79 30.59
CA ASN A 63 -28.40 16.55 31.38
C ASN A 63 -27.77 17.75 32.12
N THR A 64 -26.80 18.42 31.49
CA THR A 64 -26.16 19.63 31.99
C THR A 64 -26.77 20.89 31.36
N THR A 65 -26.78 21.99 32.10
CA THR A 65 -27.29 23.29 31.63
C THR A 65 -26.15 24.27 31.41
N VAL A 66 -26.15 25.01 30.29
CA VAL A 66 -25.19 26.10 30.10
C VAL A 66 -25.52 27.27 31.01
N ALA A 67 -24.57 27.68 31.85
CA ALA A 67 -24.65 28.93 32.57
C ALA A 67 -24.01 30.09 31.76
N LYS A 68 -22.91 29.84 31.02
CA LYS A 68 -22.15 30.84 30.25
C LYS A 68 -21.51 30.27 28.97
N ASP A 69 -21.33 31.14 27.96
CA ASP A 69 -20.51 30.89 26.76
C ASP A 69 -19.03 31.17 27.10
N GLN A 70 -18.34 30.15 27.61
CA GLN A 70 -16.95 30.25 28.09
C GLN A 70 -16.09 29.11 27.54
N ASP A 71 -14.88 29.44 27.07
CA ASP A 71 -13.82 28.46 26.77
C ASP A 71 -13.07 28.13 28.05
N HIS A 72 -13.02 26.85 28.43
CA HIS A 72 -12.22 26.36 29.53
C HIS A 72 -11.01 25.63 28.97
N GLU A 73 -9.81 26.13 29.26
CA GLU A 73 -8.53 25.53 28.82
C GLU A 73 -8.36 24.08 29.31
N ASN A 74 -8.89 23.78 30.50
CA ASN A 74 -8.95 22.45 31.08
C ASN A 74 -10.36 22.23 31.62
N ILE A 75 -11.02 21.15 31.19
CA ILE A 75 -12.41 20.84 31.56
C ILE A 75 -12.42 20.13 32.92
N GLN A 76 -13.02 20.72 33.95
CA GLN A 76 -13.03 20.21 35.33
C GLN A 76 -14.41 19.72 35.79
N SER A 77 -15.43 19.79 34.94
CA SER A 77 -16.80 19.34 35.20
C SER A 77 -17.53 18.97 33.89
N LEU A 78 -18.72 18.36 33.99
CA LEU A 78 -19.58 18.10 32.82
C LEU A 78 -20.22 19.39 32.30
N GLU A 79 -20.37 20.38 33.18
CA GLU A 79 -20.78 21.74 32.85
C GLU A 79 -19.72 22.45 32.02
N ASP A 80 -18.44 22.42 32.42
CA ASP A 80 -17.30 22.99 31.67
C ASP A 80 -17.20 22.39 30.26
N LEU A 81 -17.51 21.09 30.12
CA LEU A 81 -17.56 20.39 28.83
C LEU A 81 -18.67 20.98 27.94
N HIS A 82 -19.86 21.21 28.50
CA HIS A 82 -20.98 21.82 27.79
C HIS A 82 -20.68 23.28 27.41
N GLU A 83 -20.19 24.10 28.35
CA GLU A 83 -19.85 25.51 28.09
C GLU A 83 -18.79 25.63 26.98
N THR A 84 -17.73 24.80 27.05
CA THR A 84 -16.65 24.84 26.05
C THR A 84 -17.12 24.28 24.70
N PHE A 85 -17.93 23.22 24.69
CA PHE A 85 -18.55 22.73 23.46
C PHE A 85 -19.42 23.81 22.79
N ALA A 86 -20.28 24.48 23.56
CA ALA A 86 -21.14 25.57 23.09
C ALA A 86 -20.32 26.75 22.53
N HIS A 87 -19.22 27.11 23.20
CA HIS A 87 -18.30 28.17 22.77
C HIS A 87 -17.76 27.93 21.36
N PHE A 88 -17.31 26.71 21.05
CA PHE A 88 -16.79 26.35 19.73
C PHE A 88 -17.90 26.09 18.70
N PHE A 89 -19.01 25.47 19.12
CA PHE A 89 -20.21 25.23 18.30
C PHE A 89 -20.75 26.53 17.67
N LYS A 90 -20.96 27.57 18.50
CA LYS A 90 -21.41 28.89 18.07
C LYS A 90 -20.47 29.57 17.08
N ARG A 91 -19.17 29.26 17.13
CA ARG A 91 -18.14 29.77 16.23
C ARG A 91 -17.95 28.91 14.99
N GLY A 92 -18.52 27.70 14.96
CA GLY A 92 -18.31 26.72 13.89
C GLY A 92 -16.87 26.20 13.80
N ALA A 93 -16.11 26.31 14.89
CA ALA A 93 -14.66 26.15 14.94
C ALA A 93 -14.26 24.81 15.58
N ALA A 94 -13.15 24.22 15.13
CA ALA A 94 -12.62 23.00 15.73
C ALA A 94 -11.82 23.31 17.00
N ALA A 95 -11.92 22.44 18.00
CA ALA A 95 -11.11 22.50 19.21
C ALA A 95 -10.94 21.13 19.85
N GLU A 96 -9.89 21.00 20.66
CA GLU A 96 -9.57 19.84 21.48
C GLU A 96 -9.30 20.31 22.91
N ARG A 97 -9.83 19.61 23.92
CA ARG A 97 -9.69 19.95 25.34
C ARG A 97 -9.56 18.71 26.22
N HIS A 98 -8.57 18.73 27.10
CA HIS A 98 -8.36 17.65 28.07
C HIS A 98 -9.29 17.80 29.28
N LEU A 99 -9.84 16.68 29.74
CA LEU A 99 -10.73 16.62 30.89
C LEU A 99 -9.91 16.33 32.16
N ILE A 100 -9.58 17.39 32.91
CA ILE A 100 -8.80 17.36 34.16
C ILE A 100 -9.71 17.71 35.33
N LEU A 101 -10.35 16.70 35.90
CA LEU A 101 -11.19 16.89 37.08
C LEU A 101 -10.31 17.23 38.30
N ARG A 102 -10.82 18.13 39.15
CA ARG A 102 -10.23 18.43 40.46
C ARG A 102 -11.32 18.33 41.51
N HIS A 103 -11.18 17.40 42.45
CA HIS A 103 -12.19 17.26 43.49
C HIS A 103 -12.19 18.38 44.54
N PHE A 104 -13.38 18.64 45.06
CA PHE A 104 -13.71 19.63 46.08
C PHE A 104 -12.75 19.63 47.29
N LYS A 105 -12.51 20.83 47.85
CA LYS A 105 -11.94 20.98 49.19
C LYS A 105 -12.90 20.43 50.26
N ILE A 106 -12.76 19.15 50.60
CA ILE A 106 -13.30 18.64 51.87
C ILE A 106 -12.42 19.19 52.99
N GLN A 107 -13.02 19.93 53.93
CA GLN A 107 -12.31 20.49 55.08
C GLN A 107 -11.74 19.38 55.96
N GLU A 108 -10.57 19.66 56.54
CA GLU A 108 -9.77 18.70 57.30
C GLU A 108 -10.52 18.08 58.47
N LYS A 109 -10.41 16.75 58.61
CA LYS A 109 -10.19 16.13 59.93
C LYS A 109 -9.58 14.73 59.84
N SER A 110 -8.54 14.56 60.66
CA SER A 110 -7.84 13.31 61.01
C SER A 110 -7.11 12.52 59.91
N ASN A 111 -5.92 12.07 60.31
CA ASN A 111 -5.03 11.19 59.57
C ASN A 111 -5.67 9.83 59.34
N GLU A 112 -5.66 9.33 58.11
CA GLU A 112 -5.34 7.92 57.83
C GLU A 112 -5.02 7.68 56.34
N ASN A 113 -3.90 6.98 56.15
CA ASN A 113 -3.57 5.95 55.17
C ASN A 113 -3.54 6.18 53.64
N TYR A 114 -2.55 5.47 53.07
CA TYR A 114 -2.23 5.26 51.66
C TYR A 114 -3.41 4.84 50.78
N GLU A 115 -4.46 4.26 51.36
CA GLU A 115 -5.70 3.87 50.65
C GLU A 115 -6.40 5.07 49.98
N ARG A 116 -6.28 6.27 50.56
CA ARG A 116 -6.81 7.51 49.96
C ARG A 116 -6.26 7.78 48.55
N MET A 117 -5.02 7.36 48.24
CA MET A 117 -4.44 7.62 46.93
C MET A 117 -5.08 6.75 45.83
N ASN A 118 -5.39 5.48 46.12
CA ASN A 118 -6.16 4.63 45.20
C ASN A 118 -7.61 5.13 45.03
N PHE A 119 -8.22 5.65 46.10
CA PHE A 119 -9.56 6.24 46.02
C PHE A 119 -9.59 7.55 45.20
N LEU A 120 -8.53 8.37 45.26
CA LEU A 120 -8.43 9.60 44.46
C LEU A 120 -8.39 9.30 42.95
N TYR A 121 -7.64 8.29 42.50
CA TYR A 121 -7.59 7.91 41.08
C TYR A 121 -8.90 7.33 40.55
N MET A 122 -9.79 6.82 41.42
CA MET A 122 -11.06 6.22 40.99
C MET A 122 -12.15 7.25 40.64
N ALA A 123 -12.14 8.44 41.24
CA ALA A 123 -13.18 9.45 41.03
C ALA A 123 -13.05 10.17 39.68
N ASP A 124 -11.81 10.46 39.24
CA ASP A 124 -11.58 11.15 37.97
C ASP A 124 -11.92 10.24 36.76
N GLU A 125 -11.70 8.93 36.90
CA GLU A 125 -12.12 7.93 35.91
C GLU A 125 -13.65 7.85 35.81
N GLU A 126 -14.39 8.11 36.89
CA GLU A 126 -15.83 7.87 36.96
C GLU A 126 -16.65 8.84 36.08
N GLN A 127 -16.39 10.16 36.13
CA GLN A 127 -17.14 11.09 35.27
C GLN A 127 -16.74 10.98 33.79
N PHE A 128 -15.46 10.78 33.46
CA PHE A 128 -15.09 10.53 32.06
C PHE A 128 -15.73 9.22 31.55
N ARG A 129 -15.79 8.17 32.39
CA ARG A 129 -16.58 6.95 32.11
C ARG A 129 -18.07 7.23 31.93
N ILE A 130 -18.68 8.20 32.61
CA ILE A 130 -20.07 8.59 32.36
C ILE A 130 -20.20 9.13 30.93
N VAL A 131 -19.31 10.05 30.50
CA VAL A 131 -19.34 10.59 29.14
C VAL A 131 -19.12 9.49 28.10
N VAL A 132 -18.11 8.62 28.29
CA VAL A 132 -17.86 7.45 27.44
C VAL A 132 -19.08 6.54 27.38
N LYS A 133 -19.71 6.22 28.52
CA LYS A 133 -20.87 5.32 28.59
C LYS A 133 -22.08 5.90 27.85
N GLN A 134 -22.34 7.20 27.96
CA GLN A 134 -23.41 7.83 27.17
C GLN A 134 -23.05 7.90 25.68
N ALA A 135 -21.78 8.18 25.36
CA ALA A 135 -21.30 8.15 23.98
C ALA A 135 -21.40 6.74 23.35
N GLU A 136 -21.20 5.66 24.12
CA GLU A 136 -21.36 4.26 23.66
C GLU A 136 -22.82 3.80 23.57
N ASN A 137 -23.74 4.43 24.30
CA ASN A 137 -25.18 4.14 24.20
C ASN A 137 -25.81 4.60 22.87
N PHE A 138 -25.13 5.42 22.06
CA PHE A 138 -25.66 5.83 20.76
C PHE A 138 -25.74 4.63 19.79
N PRO A 139 -26.88 4.38 19.11
CA PRO A 139 -27.03 3.26 18.16
C PRO A 139 -26.12 3.27 16.92
N ARG A 140 -25.24 4.28 16.79
CA ARG A 140 -24.23 4.46 15.74
C ARG A 140 -22.88 4.93 16.32
N ALA A 141 -22.66 4.72 17.62
CA ALA A 141 -21.35 4.89 18.22
C ALA A 141 -20.38 3.94 17.53
N HIS A 142 -19.31 4.49 16.95
CA HIS A 142 -18.29 3.71 16.28
C HIS A 142 -16.92 4.10 16.83
N HIS A 143 -16.19 3.10 17.29
CA HIS A 143 -14.80 3.21 17.70
C HIS A 143 -13.91 3.17 16.45
N HIS A 144 -13.07 4.19 16.29
CA HIS A 144 -12.05 4.29 15.25
C HIS A 144 -10.66 4.31 15.88
N ILE A 145 -9.64 3.89 15.12
CA ILE A 145 -8.26 4.03 15.60
C ILE A 145 -7.84 5.50 15.50
N GLY A 146 -7.42 6.06 16.63
CA GLY A 146 -7.03 7.47 16.77
C GLY A 146 -5.56 7.63 17.17
N GLY A 147 -5.07 8.85 17.03
CA GLY A 147 -3.71 9.23 17.38
C GLY A 147 -2.73 9.03 16.22
N ASN A 148 -1.91 10.05 15.98
CA ASN A 148 -1.06 10.15 14.79
C ASN A 148 -0.14 8.94 14.61
N ALA A 149 0.48 8.43 15.68
CA ALA A 149 1.39 7.28 15.55
C ALA A 149 0.63 6.01 15.17
N ALA A 150 -0.53 5.77 15.80
CA ALA A 150 -1.37 4.61 15.51
C ALA A 150 -1.94 4.65 14.09
N LEU A 151 -2.42 5.82 13.65
CA LEU A 151 -2.87 6.07 12.28
C LEU A 151 -1.75 5.81 11.27
N MET A 152 -0.58 6.46 11.42
CA MET A 152 0.55 6.22 10.51
C MET A 152 0.94 4.74 10.49
N ALA A 153 1.00 4.07 11.64
CA ALA A 153 1.33 2.65 11.74
C ALA A 153 0.31 1.76 11.00
N ASP A 154 -0.99 1.99 11.20
CA ASP A 154 -2.07 1.28 10.52
C ASP A 154 -2.02 1.47 9.01
N ARG A 155 -1.79 2.70 8.54
CA ARG A 155 -1.74 3.03 7.11
C ARG A 155 -0.50 2.48 6.44
N ILE A 156 0.68 2.52 7.08
CA ILE A 156 1.88 1.83 6.58
C ILE A 156 1.61 0.33 6.45
N ALA A 157 1.03 -0.29 7.48
CA ALA A 157 0.73 -1.71 7.51
C ALA A 157 -0.30 -2.15 6.43
N THR A 158 -1.29 -1.31 6.16
CA THR A 158 -2.34 -1.50 5.16
C THR A 158 -1.82 -1.31 3.73
N MET A 159 -1.07 -0.23 3.47
CA MET A 159 -0.56 0.09 2.12
C MET A 159 0.67 -0.73 1.71
N PHE A 160 1.51 -1.09 2.68
CA PHE A 160 2.79 -1.76 2.45
C PHE A 160 2.89 -3.04 3.30
N PRO A 161 2.15 -4.11 2.95
CA PRO A 161 2.11 -5.34 3.75
C PRO A 161 3.48 -6.03 3.96
N SER A 162 4.46 -5.72 3.11
CA SER A 162 5.85 -6.18 3.21
C SER A 162 6.73 -5.37 4.17
N THR A 163 6.18 -4.37 4.85
CA THR A 163 6.89 -3.51 5.80
C THR A 163 6.55 -3.92 7.24
N ASP A 164 7.56 -4.25 8.03
CA ASP A 164 7.46 -4.48 9.45
C ASP A 164 7.20 -3.16 10.20
N VAL A 165 5.93 -2.83 10.41
CA VAL A 165 5.55 -1.76 11.32
C VAL A 165 5.63 -2.24 12.77
N HIS A 166 6.22 -1.43 13.63
CA HIS A 166 6.17 -1.56 15.08
C HIS A 166 5.64 -0.26 15.68
N LEU A 167 4.41 -0.29 16.18
CA LEU A 167 3.82 0.81 16.94
C LEU A 167 4.19 0.67 18.42
N VAL A 168 4.64 1.77 19.03
CA VAL A 168 4.78 1.89 20.47
C VAL A 168 3.95 3.07 20.94
N GLY A 169 3.02 2.78 21.85
CA GLY A 169 2.03 3.69 22.42
C GLY A 169 1.16 2.95 23.43
N PRO A 170 0.20 3.62 24.09
CA PRO A 170 -0.73 2.98 25.02
C PRO A 170 -1.83 2.23 24.27
N ILE A 171 -1.46 1.06 23.74
CA ILE A 171 -2.37 0.24 22.94
C ILE A 171 -3.17 -0.67 23.87
N GLY A 172 -4.41 -0.29 24.16
CA GLY A 172 -5.36 -1.13 24.90
C GLY A 172 -6.07 -2.17 24.02
N PRO A 173 -7.02 -2.95 24.57
CA PRO A 173 -7.74 -4.00 23.85
C PRO A 173 -8.53 -3.53 22.62
N ARG A 174 -9.17 -2.35 22.67
CA ARG A 174 -10.00 -1.81 21.57
C ARG A 174 -9.12 -1.29 20.43
N ALA A 175 -8.10 -0.49 20.75
CA ALA A 175 -7.06 -0.08 19.80
C ALA A 175 -6.40 -1.31 19.18
N GLN A 176 -6.16 -2.36 19.99
CA GLN A 176 -5.62 -3.62 19.52
C GLN A 176 -6.51 -4.34 18.50
N ALA A 177 -7.84 -4.28 18.66
CA ALA A 177 -8.79 -4.87 17.72
C ALA A 177 -8.98 -4.04 16.44
N LEU A 178 -8.83 -2.70 16.53
CA LEU A 178 -8.99 -1.78 15.40
C LEU A 178 -7.73 -1.68 14.51
N LEU A 179 -6.53 -1.74 15.11
CA LEU A 179 -5.25 -1.68 14.39
C LEU A 179 -5.03 -2.89 13.47
N HIS A 180 -4.55 -2.65 12.26
CA HIS A 180 -4.19 -3.69 11.29
C HIS A 180 -3.35 -4.83 11.93
N PRO A 181 -3.70 -6.12 11.69
CA PRO A 181 -3.10 -7.25 12.41
C PRO A 181 -1.58 -7.42 12.24
N SER A 182 -0.97 -6.84 11.19
CA SER A 182 0.48 -6.94 10.94
C SER A 182 1.34 -5.93 11.72
N VAL A 183 0.72 -4.95 12.39
CA VAL A 183 1.37 -3.96 13.26
C VAL A 183 1.89 -4.68 14.52
N LYS A 184 3.22 -4.77 14.67
CA LYS A 184 3.89 -5.26 15.88
C LYS A 184 3.77 -4.22 17.01
N ARG A 185 3.72 -4.68 18.26
CA ARG A 185 3.35 -3.88 19.44
C ARG A 185 4.21 -4.37 20.62
N THR A 186 4.59 -3.49 21.54
CA THR A 186 5.32 -3.84 22.77
C THR A 186 4.49 -3.40 23.98
N ASN A 187 4.23 -4.33 24.92
CA ASN A 187 3.50 -4.12 26.16
C ASN A 187 2.20 -3.30 26.00
N SER A 188 1.15 -3.92 25.47
CA SER A 188 -0.22 -3.38 25.47
C SER A 188 -0.63 -2.90 26.87
N THR A 189 -1.30 -1.75 26.94
CA THR A 189 -1.94 -1.29 28.18
C THR A 189 -3.17 -2.14 28.49
N ARG A 190 -3.61 -2.17 29.75
CA ARG A 190 -4.85 -2.87 30.14
C ARG A 190 -6.12 -2.11 29.74
N ILE A 191 -5.99 -0.82 29.47
CA ILE A 191 -7.05 0.14 29.19
C ILE A 191 -6.65 0.91 27.93
N ASP A 192 -7.63 1.23 27.09
CA ASP A 192 -7.47 2.11 25.92
C ASP A 192 -7.59 3.58 26.35
N GLU A 193 -6.75 4.44 25.77
CA GLU A 193 -7.02 5.89 25.77
C GLU A 193 -8.25 6.14 24.89
N LEU A 194 -9.26 6.86 25.39
CA LEU A 194 -10.49 7.15 24.66
C LEU A 194 -10.58 8.65 24.38
N HIS A 195 -10.86 8.98 23.12
CA HIS A 195 -11.14 10.34 22.66
C HIS A 195 -12.59 10.40 22.22
N ILE A 196 -13.34 11.40 22.64
CA ILE A 196 -14.75 11.59 22.27
C ILE A 196 -14.82 12.72 21.26
N ILE A 197 -15.19 12.38 20.01
CA ILE A 197 -15.31 13.33 18.91
C ILE A 197 -16.78 13.71 18.76
N MET A 198 -17.09 14.91 19.20
CA MET A 198 -18.42 15.52 19.21
C MET A 198 -18.63 16.30 17.91
N GLU A 199 -19.23 15.66 16.90
CA GLU A 199 -19.51 16.27 15.60
C GLU A 199 -20.78 17.14 15.64
N TYR A 200 -20.77 18.25 14.90
CA TYR A 200 -21.94 19.10 14.68
C TYR A 200 -21.92 19.71 13.27
N ARG A 201 -23.11 20.09 12.76
CA ARG A 201 -23.32 20.55 11.38
C ARG A 201 -23.69 22.02 11.30
N GLN A 202 -23.38 22.65 10.16
CA GLN A 202 -23.96 23.93 9.79
C GLN A 202 -25.48 23.89 9.88
N GLY A 203 -26.07 24.85 10.60
CA GLY A 203 -27.52 24.93 10.83
C GLY A 203 -28.05 24.02 11.95
N GLU A 204 -27.21 23.24 12.62
CA GLU A 204 -27.59 22.50 13.82
C GLU A 204 -27.82 23.46 15.00
N ILE A 205 -28.72 23.11 15.92
CA ILE A 205 -29.20 23.98 17.00
C ILE A 205 -28.78 23.40 18.36
N LEU A 206 -28.23 24.25 19.23
CA LEU A 206 -27.92 23.94 20.64
C LEU A 206 -28.45 25.11 21.48
N GLY A 207 -29.52 24.89 22.24
CA GLY A 207 -30.24 25.97 22.92
C GLY A 207 -30.67 27.07 21.94
N ASP A 208 -30.24 28.30 22.19
CA ASP A 208 -30.51 29.47 21.33
C ASP A 208 -29.46 29.67 20.20
N TRP A 209 -28.45 28.80 20.08
CA TRP A 209 -27.36 28.96 19.11
C TRP A 209 -27.54 28.08 17.88
N VAL A 210 -27.11 28.60 16.73
CA VAL A 210 -27.08 27.88 15.45
C VAL A 210 -25.64 27.82 14.96
N ALA A 211 -25.13 26.63 14.66
CA ALA A 211 -23.75 26.46 14.22
C ALA A 211 -23.54 27.05 12.80
N PRO A 212 -22.56 27.95 12.57
CA PRO A 212 -22.37 28.62 11.28
C PRO A 212 -21.65 27.75 10.25
N SER A 213 -20.94 26.71 10.67
CA SER A 213 -20.24 25.73 9.84
C SER A 213 -20.21 24.36 10.52
N SER A 214 -20.12 23.29 9.73
CA SER A 214 -19.92 21.93 10.25
C SER A 214 -18.50 21.76 10.77
N SER A 215 -18.34 21.20 11.97
CA SER A 215 -17.04 20.99 12.60
C SER A 215 -17.13 19.89 13.68
N ARG A 216 -16.06 19.68 14.44
CA ARG A 216 -15.99 18.76 15.58
C ARG A 216 -15.32 19.41 16.78
N PHE A 217 -15.71 18.97 17.96
CA PHE A 217 -15.03 19.22 19.23
C PHE A 217 -14.49 17.90 19.76
N ILE A 218 -13.28 17.88 20.32
CA ILE A 218 -12.64 16.66 20.81
C ILE A 218 -12.38 16.81 22.31
N THR A 219 -12.73 15.78 23.10
CA THR A 219 -12.32 15.70 24.50
C THR A 219 -11.75 14.34 24.85
N SER A 220 -10.74 14.32 25.72
CA SER A 220 -9.96 13.14 26.07
C SER A 220 -9.49 13.17 27.53
N HIS A 221 -9.07 12.01 28.03
CA HIS A 221 -8.43 11.84 29.34
C HIS A 221 -7.15 10.98 29.17
N ASP A 222 -6.23 11.46 28.32
CA ASP A 222 -4.97 10.76 27.99
C ASP A 222 -3.98 10.70 29.16
N HIS A 223 -3.87 9.54 29.81
CA HIS A 223 -2.98 9.35 30.96
C HIS A 223 -1.58 8.81 30.57
N TYR A 224 -1.52 7.96 29.55
CA TYR A 224 -0.36 7.16 29.16
C TYR A 224 0.32 7.63 27.88
N SER A 225 -0.40 8.23 26.92
CA SER A 225 0.16 8.71 25.63
C SER A 225 1.32 9.68 25.83
N GLY A 226 1.25 10.53 26.85
CA GLY A 226 2.30 11.46 27.24
C GLY A 226 3.27 10.96 28.33
N SER A 227 3.27 9.67 28.69
CA SER A 227 4.05 9.13 29.82
C SER A 227 5.52 8.87 29.50
N THR A 228 6.40 8.98 30.50
CA THR A 228 7.84 8.67 30.35
C THR A 228 8.06 7.22 29.96
N ILE A 229 7.27 6.29 30.51
CA ILE A 229 7.36 4.84 30.29
C ILE A 229 7.17 4.50 28.80
N VAL A 230 6.15 5.08 28.14
CA VAL A 230 5.90 4.84 26.70
C VAL A 230 7.06 5.37 25.85
N MET A 231 7.64 6.51 26.19
CA MET A 231 8.79 7.06 25.48
C MET A 231 10.06 6.22 25.64
N GLU A 232 10.36 5.78 26.87
CA GLU A 232 11.46 4.85 27.13
C GLU A 232 11.27 3.51 26.41
N MET A 233 10.04 2.97 26.41
CA MET A 233 9.68 1.78 25.65
C MET A 233 9.92 1.96 24.14
N PHE A 234 9.62 3.13 23.58
CA PHE A 234 9.86 3.42 22.17
C PHE A 234 11.36 3.50 21.85
N PHE A 235 12.18 4.20 22.63
CA PHE A 235 13.63 4.25 22.38
C PHE A 235 14.33 2.91 22.67
N LYS A 236 13.79 2.11 23.59
CA LYS A 236 14.15 0.70 23.76
C LYS A 236 13.74 -0.13 22.55
N ALA A 237 12.56 0.10 21.98
CA ALA A 237 12.08 -0.58 20.78
C ALA A 237 12.89 -0.20 19.54
N THR A 238 13.29 1.06 19.33
CA THR A 238 14.21 1.42 18.23
C THR A 238 15.54 0.69 18.38
N SER A 239 16.07 0.59 19.59
CA SER A 239 17.31 -0.16 19.88
C SER A 239 17.19 -1.68 19.63
N GLN A 240 16.06 -2.29 20.02
CA GLN A 240 15.83 -3.74 19.89
C GLN A 240 15.40 -4.15 18.47
N PHE A 241 14.49 -3.40 17.86
CA PHE A 241 13.88 -3.72 16.57
C PHE A 241 14.81 -3.42 15.39
N LYS A 242 15.77 -2.51 15.57
CA LYS A 242 16.73 -2.04 14.55
C LYS A 242 15.98 -1.57 13.29
N PRO A 243 15.16 -0.50 13.41
CA PRO A 243 14.40 0.04 12.29
C PRO A 243 15.31 0.58 11.19
N GLU A 244 14.77 0.58 9.97
CA GLU A 244 15.35 1.27 8.82
C GLU A 244 14.79 2.70 8.68
N LEU A 245 13.69 3.02 9.39
CA LEU A 245 13.05 4.33 9.49
C LEU A 245 12.38 4.48 10.87
N VAL A 246 12.47 5.67 11.47
CA VAL A 246 11.77 5.99 12.72
C VAL A 246 10.85 7.18 12.52
N ILE A 247 9.61 7.06 13.00
CA ILE A 247 8.58 8.10 12.96
C ILE A 247 8.22 8.49 14.40
N ILE A 248 8.25 9.78 14.67
CA ILE A 248 7.98 10.38 15.98
C ILE A 248 6.83 11.38 15.84
N THR A 249 5.82 11.25 16.69
CA THR A 249 4.66 12.13 16.78
C THR A 249 3.99 11.96 18.15
N GLY A 250 2.90 12.68 18.42
CA GLY A 250 2.28 12.74 19.75
C GLY A 250 3.06 13.58 20.76
N ILE A 251 4.17 14.22 20.36
CA ILE A 251 4.91 15.17 21.22
C ILE A 251 4.01 16.36 21.60
N HIS A 252 3.09 16.78 20.74
CA HIS A 252 2.12 17.84 21.05
C HIS A 252 1.31 17.58 22.33
N LEU A 253 0.98 16.31 22.64
CA LEU A 253 0.20 15.96 23.84
C LEU A 253 0.91 16.26 25.18
N LEU A 254 2.21 16.59 25.17
CA LEU A 254 2.91 17.01 26.39
C LEU A 254 2.67 18.48 26.74
N GLU A 255 2.01 19.25 25.88
CA GLU A 255 1.64 20.66 26.07
C GLU A 255 0.95 20.87 27.43
N PHE A 256 -0.07 20.03 27.71
CA PHE A 256 -0.90 20.04 28.91
C PHE A 256 -0.19 19.56 30.20
N GLN A 257 1.08 19.16 30.13
CA GLN A 257 1.82 18.70 31.30
C GLN A 257 2.59 19.84 31.98
N LYS A 258 2.80 19.71 33.30
CA LYS A 258 3.66 20.63 34.07
C LYS A 258 5.01 20.81 33.37
N LYS A 259 5.42 22.07 33.22
CA LYS A 259 6.59 22.50 32.44
C LYS A 259 7.86 21.74 32.79
N GLU A 260 8.08 21.44 34.06
CA GLU A 260 9.26 20.72 34.55
C GLU A 260 9.33 19.30 33.97
N ILE A 261 8.20 18.59 34.01
CA ILE A 261 8.03 17.21 33.50
C ILE A 261 8.15 17.21 31.97
N ARG A 262 7.49 18.16 31.30
CA ARG A 262 7.52 18.37 29.85
C ARG A 262 8.96 18.59 29.36
N LEU A 263 9.70 19.45 30.05
CA LEU A 263 11.08 19.79 29.73
C LEU A 263 12.05 18.62 30.00
N GLU A 264 11.82 17.82 31.05
CA GLU A 264 12.56 16.58 31.29
C GLU A 264 12.36 15.55 30.16
N LYS A 265 11.12 15.33 29.74
CA LYS A 265 10.78 14.44 28.61
C LYS A 265 11.43 14.90 27.31
N LEU A 266 11.39 16.20 26.99
CA LEU A 266 12.12 16.74 25.85
C LEU A 266 13.65 16.56 25.94
N ARG A 267 14.25 16.70 27.14
CA ARG A 267 15.69 16.39 27.35
C ARG A 267 15.99 14.90 27.16
N MET A 268 15.08 14.01 27.54
CA MET A 268 15.21 12.57 27.28
C MET A 268 15.10 12.25 25.78
N ILE A 269 14.10 12.80 25.10
CA ILE A 269 13.94 12.67 23.63
C ILE A 269 15.22 13.14 22.94
N LYS A 270 15.70 14.36 23.23
CA LYS A 270 16.96 14.90 22.69
C LYS A 270 18.15 13.95 22.89
N ARG A 271 18.37 13.45 24.11
CA ARG A 271 19.48 12.53 24.43
C ARG A 271 19.43 11.26 23.59
N ASN A 272 18.26 10.65 23.44
CA ASN A 272 18.10 9.44 22.64
C ASN A 272 18.30 9.72 21.14
N LEU A 273 17.72 10.81 20.61
CA LEU A 273 17.91 11.22 19.20
C LEU A 273 19.39 11.44 18.85
N MET A 274 20.16 12.05 19.76
CA MET A 274 21.60 12.24 19.59
C MET A 274 22.43 10.95 19.66
N GLN A 275 21.90 9.89 20.28
CA GLN A 275 22.54 8.56 20.36
C GLN A 275 22.10 7.61 19.24
N MET A 276 21.03 7.94 18.51
CA MET A 276 20.55 7.13 17.39
C MET A 276 21.51 7.17 16.20
N ASN A 277 21.63 6.03 15.51
CA ASN A 277 22.50 5.89 14.35
C ASN A 277 22.19 6.96 13.27
N PRO A 278 23.17 7.76 12.81
CA PRO A 278 22.95 8.81 11.80
C PRO A 278 22.52 8.27 10.43
N LYS A 279 22.64 6.96 10.17
CA LYS A 279 22.16 6.31 8.94
C LYS A 279 20.67 5.90 9.00
N ILE A 280 19.99 6.03 10.13
CA ILE A 280 18.55 5.78 10.25
C ILE A 280 17.80 7.12 10.13
N PRO A 281 16.99 7.35 9.08
CA PRO A 281 16.17 8.55 8.97
C PRO A 281 15.11 8.59 10.08
N ILE A 282 14.94 9.78 10.65
CA ILE A 282 13.95 10.10 11.67
C ILE A 282 13.01 11.16 11.09
N HIS A 283 11.71 10.86 11.07
CA HIS A 283 10.66 11.77 10.63
C HIS A 283 9.83 12.23 11.83
N LEU A 284 9.66 13.54 11.99
CA LEU A 284 8.79 14.17 12.98
C LEU A 284 7.50 14.63 12.32
N GLN A 285 6.37 14.05 12.73
CA GLN A 285 5.05 14.60 12.40
C GLN A 285 4.61 15.51 13.54
N LEU A 286 4.51 16.82 13.26
CA LEU A 286 3.84 17.75 14.16
C LEU A 286 2.33 17.51 14.14
N GLY A 287 1.66 17.99 15.18
CA GLY A 287 0.20 18.08 15.24
C GLY A 287 -0.18 19.38 15.94
N SER A 288 -1.47 19.56 16.20
CA SER A 288 -2.02 20.76 16.83
C SER A 288 -1.25 21.15 18.09
N LEU A 289 -0.87 22.42 18.19
CA LEU A 289 -0.10 23.02 19.29
C LEU A 289 -0.63 24.44 19.54
N GLY A 290 -0.86 24.81 20.80
CA GLY A 290 -1.31 26.14 21.20
C GLY A 290 -0.28 26.95 22.00
N ASP A 291 0.67 26.29 22.69
CA ASP A 291 1.67 26.94 23.54
C ASP A 291 2.92 27.33 22.72
N ALA A 292 3.08 28.65 22.50
CA ALA A 292 4.22 29.23 21.81
C ALA A 292 5.56 28.91 22.51
N GLN A 293 5.60 28.90 23.84
CA GLN A 293 6.79 28.50 24.59
C GLN A 293 7.07 27.01 24.43
N TYR A 294 6.04 26.16 24.33
CA TYR A 294 6.24 24.74 24.07
C TYR A 294 6.80 24.46 22.68
N LEU A 295 6.26 25.13 21.66
CA LEU A 295 6.77 25.01 20.29
C LEU A 295 8.25 25.44 20.21
N LEU A 296 8.66 26.51 20.89
CA LEU A 296 10.09 26.85 21.04
C LEU A 296 10.90 25.74 21.72
N GLU A 297 10.34 25.05 22.73
CA GLU A 297 11.02 23.93 23.38
C GLU A 297 11.23 22.75 22.43
N ILE A 298 10.25 22.42 21.58
CA ILE A 298 10.33 21.40 20.51
C ILE A 298 11.36 21.79 19.45
N ILE A 299 11.30 23.02 18.93
CA ILE A 299 12.20 23.54 17.88
C ILE A 299 13.67 23.52 18.34
N ASN A 300 13.93 23.78 19.62
CA ASN A 300 15.30 23.78 20.16
C ASN A 300 15.83 22.39 20.61
N LYS A 301 14.95 21.40 20.79
CA LYS A 301 15.33 20.11 21.41
C LYS A 301 15.08 18.87 20.55
N VAL A 302 14.16 18.95 19.59
CA VAL A 302 13.73 17.82 18.76
C VAL A 302 14.03 18.10 17.29
N LEU A 303 13.52 19.22 16.76
CA LEU A 303 13.59 19.56 15.32
C LEU A 303 15.01 19.47 14.70
N PRO A 304 16.11 19.88 15.37
CA PRO A 304 17.44 19.81 14.77
C PRO A 304 17.96 18.37 14.62
N TYR A 305 17.40 17.41 15.38
CA TYR A 305 17.90 16.04 15.49
C TYR A 305 17.04 15.02 14.72
N VAL A 306 16.12 15.50 13.88
CA VAL A 306 15.33 14.68 12.94
C VAL A 306 15.71 15.01 11.50
N ASP A 307 15.60 14.07 10.58
CA ASP A 307 16.00 14.25 9.18
C ASP A 307 14.85 14.80 8.32
N SER A 308 13.60 14.54 8.74
CA SER A 308 12.41 15.00 8.05
C SER A 308 11.34 15.56 9.00
N LEU A 309 10.60 16.56 8.53
CA LEU A 309 9.43 17.17 9.18
C LEU A 309 8.17 16.98 8.31
N GLY A 310 7.02 16.75 8.93
CA GLY A 310 5.69 16.82 8.33
C GLY A 310 4.77 17.74 9.14
N LEU A 311 4.00 18.61 8.45
CA LEU A 311 3.14 19.65 9.05
C LEU A 311 2.13 20.25 8.05
N ASN A 312 1.05 20.85 8.57
CA ASN A 312 0.02 21.57 7.79
C ASN A 312 0.18 23.11 7.81
N GLU A 313 -0.79 23.84 7.24
CA GLU A 313 -0.79 25.32 7.21
C GLU A 313 -0.83 26.00 8.60
N GLN A 314 -1.52 25.40 9.58
CA GLN A 314 -1.65 25.92 10.93
C GLN A 314 -0.33 25.78 11.68
N GLU A 315 0.26 24.58 11.70
CA GLU A 315 1.57 24.37 12.32
C GLU A 315 2.67 25.16 11.61
N LEU A 316 2.62 25.32 10.28
CA LEU A 316 3.59 26.15 9.55
C LEU A 316 3.49 27.62 9.94
N SER A 317 2.28 28.18 9.97
CA SER A 317 2.08 29.58 10.37
C SER A 317 2.46 29.78 11.84
N PHE A 318 2.12 28.85 12.72
CA PHE A 318 2.42 28.97 14.14
C PHE A 318 3.92 28.85 14.39
N LEU A 319 4.62 27.93 13.73
CA LEU A 319 6.09 27.83 13.75
C LEU A 319 6.71 29.14 13.29
N SER A 320 6.28 29.68 12.14
CA SER A 320 6.81 30.94 11.61
C SER A 320 6.58 32.11 12.58
N HIS A 321 5.35 32.27 13.10
CA HIS A 321 5.02 33.30 14.08
C HIS A 321 5.89 33.22 15.34
N VAL A 322 5.95 32.03 15.95
CA VAL A 322 6.68 31.77 17.21
C VAL A 322 8.20 31.96 17.09
N THR A 323 8.75 31.85 15.88
CA THR A 323 10.19 31.95 15.63
C THR A 323 10.61 33.19 14.84
N ASN A 324 9.72 34.17 14.66
CA ASN A 324 9.93 35.40 13.88
C ASN A 324 10.35 35.12 12.41
N GLY A 325 9.75 34.10 11.79
CA GLY A 325 9.91 33.76 10.38
C GLY A 325 9.04 34.61 9.43
N PRO A 326 9.03 34.29 8.13
CA PRO A 326 8.22 35.02 7.13
C PRO A 326 6.71 34.92 7.40
N HIS A 327 5.96 35.98 7.10
CA HIS A 327 4.48 36.03 7.21
C HIS A 327 3.94 35.75 8.63
N MET A 328 4.49 36.42 9.65
CA MET A 328 4.11 36.27 11.07
C MET A 328 2.65 36.64 11.42
N GLU A 329 1.95 37.36 10.54
CA GLU A 329 0.52 37.66 10.69
C GLU A 329 -0.29 36.36 10.57
N ALA A 330 -1.19 36.09 11.53
CA ALA A 330 -1.90 34.82 11.66
C ALA A 330 -2.44 34.30 10.32
N TYR A 331 -1.80 33.25 9.79
CA TYR A 331 -1.97 32.78 8.44
C TYR A 331 -2.65 31.40 8.44
N PRO A 332 -3.71 31.16 7.65
CA PRO A 332 -4.30 32.04 6.64
C PRO A 332 -5.24 33.10 7.22
N VAL A 333 -5.18 34.31 6.64
CA VAL A 333 -5.99 35.49 7.04
C VAL A 333 -7.50 35.28 6.87
N GLN A 334 -7.88 34.32 6.02
CA GLN A 334 -9.25 33.81 5.86
C GLN A 334 -9.22 32.30 5.73
N ALA A 335 -10.16 31.61 6.39
CA ALA A 335 -10.27 30.15 6.32
C ALA A 335 -10.31 29.66 4.85
N GLY A 336 -9.40 28.75 4.50
CA GLY A 336 -9.32 28.11 3.18
C GLY A 336 -8.38 28.76 2.14
N THR A 337 -7.82 29.95 2.37
CA THR A 337 -6.92 30.60 1.37
C THR A 337 -5.44 30.46 1.75
N VAL A 338 -4.79 29.39 1.28
CA VAL A 338 -3.36 29.13 1.48
C VAL A 338 -2.55 29.47 0.21
N HIS A 339 -1.62 30.41 0.28
CA HIS A 339 -0.84 30.94 -0.85
C HIS A 339 0.51 30.23 -0.97
N VAL A 340 0.73 29.56 -2.10
CA VAL A 340 1.91 28.71 -2.33
C VAL A 340 3.23 29.45 -2.10
N HIS A 341 3.41 30.65 -2.66
CA HIS A 341 4.65 31.43 -2.46
C HIS A 341 4.96 31.75 -1.00
N LYS A 342 3.95 32.04 -0.15
CA LYS A 342 4.16 32.28 1.28
C LYS A 342 4.66 31.03 1.99
N VAL A 343 4.05 29.89 1.67
CA VAL A 343 4.46 28.57 2.17
C VAL A 343 5.89 28.24 1.73
N VAL A 344 6.24 28.45 0.45
CA VAL A 344 7.60 28.23 -0.07
C VAL A 344 8.64 29.09 0.66
N GLU A 345 8.34 30.37 0.91
CA GLU A 345 9.21 31.27 1.68
C GLU A 345 9.40 30.80 3.14
N MET A 346 8.33 30.36 3.81
CA MET A 346 8.42 29.79 5.17
C MET A 346 9.21 28.47 5.20
N LEU A 347 8.97 27.55 4.26
CA LEU A 347 9.67 26.26 4.18
C LEU A 347 11.16 26.42 3.87
N HIS A 348 11.51 27.33 2.95
CA HIS A 348 12.91 27.72 2.68
C HIS A 348 13.59 28.27 3.93
N TRP A 349 12.90 29.16 4.65
CA TRP A 349 13.39 29.74 5.90
C TRP A 349 13.61 28.70 7.00
N ILE A 350 12.68 27.75 7.21
CA ILE A 350 12.85 26.67 8.20
C ILE A 350 14.11 25.84 7.90
N LEU A 351 14.31 25.45 6.63
CA LEU A 351 15.49 24.67 6.25
C LEU A 351 16.80 25.49 6.32
N ARG A 352 16.77 26.80 6.09
CA ARG A 352 17.96 27.65 6.30
C ARG A 352 18.27 27.88 7.79
N THR A 353 17.24 28.04 8.62
CA THR A 353 17.41 28.34 10.05
C THR A 353 17.72 27.09 10.86
N PHE A 354 16.95 26.01 10.68
CA PHE A 354 17.01 24.79 11.51
C PHE A 354 17.46 23.53 10.74
N GLY A 355 17.72 23.63 9.44
CA GLY A 355 18.24 22.52 8.63
C GLY A 355 19.72 22.23 8.85
N LYS A 356 20.17 21.09 8.32
CA LYS A 356 21.58 20.69 8.24
C LYS A 356 22.37 21.72 7.42
N PRO A 357 23.54 22.19 7.89
CA PRO A 357 24.32 23.20 7.19
C PRO A 357 24.89 22.67 5.85
N SER A 358 24.86 23.53 4.83
CA SER A 358 25.28 23.26 3.46
C SER A 358 26.56 24.05 3.09
N GLY A 359 27.66 23.35 2.79
CA GLY A 359 28.91 23.96 2.29
C GLY A 359 30.03 24.08 3.33
N GLN A 360 31.18 24.65 2.91
CA GLN A 360 32.43 24.66 3.69
C GLN A 360 32.45 25.63 4.88
N ASN A 361 31.55 26.62 4.93
CA ASN A 361 31.35 27.51 6.08
C ASN A 361 30.17 27.03 6.93
N SER A 362 30.27 25.84 7.53
CA SER A 362 29.24 25.33 8.44
C SER A 362 29.21 26.14 9.73
N ASP A 363 28.07 26.75 10.04
CA ASP A 363 27.79 27.38 11.34
C ASP A 363 28.09 26.39 12.49
N PRO A 364 29.06 26.68 13.39
CA PRO A 364 29.41 25.79 14.49
C PRO A 364 28.22 25.47 15.41
N GLN A 365 27.23 26.37 15.52
CA GLN A 365 26.03 26.16 16.35
C GLN A 365 25.06 25.13 15.74
N LYS A 366 25.18 24.86 14.44
CA LYS A 366 24.39 23.87 13.69
C LYS A 366 25.11 22.53 13.51
N GLN A 367 26.24 22.32 14.21
CA GLN A 367 26.97 21.06 14.18
C GLN A 367 26.10 19.91 14.72
N GLY A 368 25.87 18.89 13.89
CA GLY A 368 24.99 17.76 14.21
C GLY A 368 23.51 17.96 13.87
N TYR A 369 23.13 19.07 13.22
CA TYR A 369 21.78 19.25 12.70
C TYR A 369 21.52 18.29 11.53
N ARG A 370 20.32 17.70 11.49
CA ARG A 370 19.94 16.60 10.59
C ARG A 370 18.85 16.95 9.59
N LEU A 371 18.03 17.96 9.89
CA LEU A 371 16.82 18.27 9.11
C LEU A 371 17.18 18.64 7.67
N GLN A 372 16.68 17.83 6.73
CA GLN A 372 16.98 17.95 5.31
C GLN A 372 15.73 17.84 4.42
N ARG A 373 14.57 17.44 4.97
CA ARG A 373 13.31 17.30 4.22
C ARG A 373 12.15 17.88 5.00
N ILE A 374 11.29 18.66 4.34
CA ILE A 374 9.97 19.01 4.86
C ILE A 374 8.92 18.56 3.86
N HIS A 375 7.87 17.92 4.36
CA HIS A 375 6.64 17.67 3.62
C HIS A 375 5.55 18.55 4.22
N PHE A 376 5.03 19.44 3.38
CA PHE A 376 3.93 20.33 3.70
C PHE A 376 2.70 19.83 2.98
N HIS A 377 1.58 19.75 3.69
CA HIS A 377 0.28 19.38 3.13
C HIS A 377 -0.78 20.37 3.60
N CYS A 378 -1.69 20.74 2.70
CA CYS A 378 -2.92 21.42 3.07
C CYS A 378 -4.07 20.84 2.24
N LEU A 379 -5.29 21.32 2.47
CA LEU A 379 -6.49 20.83 1.78
C LEU A 379 -6.38 20.85 0.25
N THR A 380 -5.65 21.81 -0.34
CA THR A 380 -5.71 22.10 -1.78
C THR A 380 -4.44 21.79 -2.57
N TYR A 381 -3.28 21.64 -1.91
CA TYR A 381 -2.00 21.25 -2.53
C TYR A 381 -1.01 20.74 -1.49
N HIS A 382 0.01 20.01 -1.94
CA HIS A 382 1.17 19.65 -1.11
C HIS A 382 2.47 20.19 -1.72
N ILE A 383 3.48 20.35 -0.86
CA ILE A 383 4.86 20.68 -1.24
C ILE A 383 5.81 19.72 -0.55
N MET A 384 6.79 19.19 -1.27
CA MET A 384 7.97 18.57 -0.66
C MET A 384 9.19 19.43 -0.97
N VAL A 385 9.98 19.74 0.05
CA VAL A 385 11.29 20.38 -0.11
C VAL A 385 12.38 19.49 0.50
N SER A 386 13.51 19.38 -0.19
CA SER A 386 14.68 18.65 0.34
C SER A 386 16.03 19.27 -0.04
N ILE A 387 16.98 19.21 0.88
CA ILE A 387 18.41 19.55 0.69
C ILE A 387 19.16 18.30 0.19
N GLY A 388 20.01 18.47 -0.83
CA GLY A 388 20.91 17.42 -1.31
C GLY A 388 20.21 16.29 -2.10
N THR A 389 20.90 15.15 -2.26
CA THR A 389 20.46 14.03 -3.11
C THR A 389 20.04 12.77 -2.35
N ASP A 390 20.03 12.81 -1.01
CA ASP A 390 19.76 11.64 -0.16
C ASP A 390 18.29 11.19 -0.24
N TRP A 391 17.38 12.08 -0.64
CA TRP A 391 15.96 11.81 -0.82
C TRP A 391 15.63 11.56 -2.29
N THR A 392 15.09 10.38 -2.60
CA THR A 392 14.72 9.97 -3.96
C THR A 392 13.25 9.53 -4.03
N ASN A 393 12.70 9.45 -5.24
CA ASN A 393 11.27 9.18 -5.50
C ASN A 393 10.29 10.22 -4.91
N SER A 394 10.79 11.39 -4.48
CA SER A 394 10.03 12.45 -3.80
C SER A 394 8.78 12.92 -4.56
N ALA A 395 8.84 13.03 -5.89
CA ALA A 395 7.69 13.40 -6.72
C ALA A 395 6.57 12.34 -6.71
N ALA A 396 6.92 11.07 -6.87
CA ALA A 396 5.95 9.96 -6.81
C ALA A 396 5.37 9.80 -5.38
N GLY A 397 6.19 10.01 -4.34
CA GLY A 397 5.73 10.05 -2.96
C GLY A 397 4.75 11.20 -2.68
N LEU A 398 5.05 12.40 -3.19
CA LEU A 398 4.17 13.58 -3.07
C LEU A 398 2.82 13.36 -3.78
N ALA A 399 2.86 12.90 -5.03
CA ALA A 399 1.67 12.56 -5.81
C ALA A 399 0.85 11.44 -5.15
N ALA A 400 1.51 10.44 -4.55
CA ALA A 400 0.83 9.38 -3.81
C ALA A 400 0.11 9.91 -2.57
N GLY A 401 0.74 10.80 -1.80
CA GLY A 401 0.10 11.49 -0.68
C GLY A 401 -1.13 12.29 -1.13
N ALA A 402 -0.97 13.12 -2.17
CA ALA A 402 -2.04 13.98 -2.68
C ALA A 402 -3.22 13.20 -3.31
N ARG A 403 -2.95 12.12 -4.04
CA ARG A 403 -3.99 11.25 -4.59
C ARG A 403 -4.84 10.61 -3.51
N ILE A 404 -4.24 10.22 -2.39
CA ILE A 404 -4.96 9.43 -1.39
C ILE A 404 -5.66 10.31 -0.36
N ALA A 405 -5.19 11.54 -0.12
CA ALA A 405 -5.96 12.56 0.60
C ALA A 405 -7.38 12.71 0.01
N GLY A 406 -7.47 12.84 -1.32
CA GLY A 406 -8.75 12.87 -2.04
C GLY A 406 -9.55 11.57 -1.93
N ARG A 407 -8.93 10.43 -2.27
CA ARG A 407 -9.61 9.12 -2.26
C ARG A 407 -10.16 8.75 -0.89
N MET A 408 -9.39 8.91 0.18
CA MET A 408 -9.86 8.58 1.53
C MET A 408 -10.96 9.51 2.02
N SER A 409 -10.86 10.82 1.77
CA SER A 409 -11.90 11.78 2.16
C SER A 409 -13.27 11.41 1.58
N CYS A 410 -13.31 10.83 0.38
CA CYS A 410 -14.51 10.31 -0.28
C CYS A 410 -14.81 8.82 0.00
N ASN A 411 -14.08 8.15 0.89
CA ASN A 411 -14.15 6.70 1.13
C ASN A 411 -14.02 5.83 -0.15
N LEU A 412 -13.20 6.27 -1.11
CA LEU A 412 -12.98 5.57 -2.37
C LEU A 412 -11.99 4.41 -2.20
N ASN A 413 -12.50 3.20 -2.37
CA ASN A 413 -11.70 1.97 -2.35
C ASN A 413 -10.52 2.01 -3.32
N GLN A 414 -9.35 1.53 -2.88
CA GLN A 414 -8.09 1.55 -3.66
C GLN A 414 -8.15 0.80 -5.00
N GLN A 415 -9.17 -0.03 -5.24
CA GLN A 415 -9.33 -0.91 -6.41
C GLN A 415 -10.49 -0.52 -7.34
N ALA A 416 -11.24 0.55 -7.03
CA ALA A 416 -12.36 0.97 -7.88
C ALA A 416 -11.87 1.77 -9.10
N ASN A 417 -12.65 1.72 -10.20
CA ASN A 417 -12.49 2.64 -11.33
C ASN A 417 -12.57 4.10 -10.87
N ILE A 418 -12.04 5.00 -11.70
CA ILE A 418 -11.87 6.43 -11.43
C ILE A 418 -13.24 7.13 -11.20
N GLU A 419 -13.77 7.05 -9.97
CA GLU A 419 -14.95 7.82 -9.50
C GLU A 419 -14.53 9.25 -9.11
N THR A 420 -14.03 9.99 -10.09
CA THR A 420 -13.64 11.42 -9.96
C THR A 420 -14.82 12.37 -9.84
N ASP A 421 -16.05 11.93 -10.09
CA ASP A 421 -17.25 12.77 -10.00
C ASP A 421 -17.47 13.30 -8.56
N LEU A 422 -16.91 12.60 -7.56
CA LEU A 422 -16.89 13.01 -6.15
C LEU A 422 -15.69 13.88 -5.77
N LEU A 423 -14.73 14.07 -6.68
CA LEU A 423 -13.53 14.86 -6.48
C LEU A 423 -13.61 16.17 -7.26
N GLU A 424 -12.84 17.17 -6.83
CA GLU A 424 -12.70 18.45 -7.53
C GLU A 424 -11.38 19.13 -7.23
N ILE A 425 -10.95 20.03 -8.13
CA ILE A 425 -9.81 20.89 -7.86
C ILE A 425 -10.25 22.20 -7.20
N ARG A 426 -9.69 22.53 -6.04
CA ARG A 426 -9.97 23.76 -5.28
C ARG A 426 -8.78 24.72 -5.27
N MET A 427 -8.27 25.08 -6.44
CA MET A 427 -7.20 26.07 -6.58
C MET A 427 -7.35 26.93 -7.83
N ALA A 428 -6.68 28.09 -7.85
CA ALA A 428 -6.66 28.96 -9.01
C ALA A 428 -5.91 28.30 -10.19
N PRO A 429 -6.33 28.50 -11.45
CA PRO A 429 -5.63 27.95 -12.63
C PRO A 429 -4.22 28.50 -12.86
N THR A 430 -3.85 29.58 -12.18
CA THR A 430 -2.50 30.16 -12.23
C THR A 430 -2.12 30.66 -10.84
N ILE A 431 -0.94 30.25 -10.36
CA ILE A 431 -0.47 30.48 -8.99
C ILE A 431 1.02 30.82 -9.01
N THR A 432 1.44 31.85 -8.27
CA THR A 432 2.86 32.08 -8.01
C THR A 432 3.39 31.02 -7.03
N LEU A 433 4.32 30.18 -7.48
CA LEU A 433 5.02 29.19 -6.66
C LEU A 433 6.12 29.83 -5.83
N ASP A 434 6.93 30.70 -6.44
CA ASP A 434 8.08 31.34 -5.79
C ASP A 434 8.23 32.76 -6.34
N ARG A 435 8.08 33.77 -5.47
CA ARG A 435 8.23 35.18 -5.85
C ARG A 435 9.69 35.57 -6.10
N THR A 436 10.63 35.02 -5.34
CA THR A 436 12.07 35.31 -5.48
C THR A 436 12.59 34.88 -6.84
N LEU A 437 12.07 33.78 -7.38
CA LEU A 437 12.44 33.23 -8.69
C LEU A 437 11.47 33.60 -9.83
N ASN A 438 10.45 34.44 -9.57
CA ASN A 438 9.33 34.70 -10.48
C ASN A 438 8.69 33.41 -11.06
N LYS A 439 8.69 32.31 -10.29
CA LYS A 439 8.18 31.02 -10.73
C LYS A 439 6.66 31.00 -10.63
N VAL A 440 6.01 30.95 -11.79
CA VAL A 440 4.56 30.78 -11.90
C VAL A 440 4.23 29.34 -12.30
N TYR A 441 3.18 28.80 -11.71
CA TYR A 441 2.52 27.56 -12.10
C TYR A 441 1.26 27.90 -12.88
N HIS A 442 1.14 27.33 -14.08
CA HIS A 442 -0.10 27.26 -14.82
C HIS A 442 -0.61 25.83 -14.70
N PHE A 443 -1.85 25.67 -14.25
CA PHE A 443 -2.42 24.35 -14.00
C PHE A 443 -2.66 23.60 -15.32
N ASP A 444 -2.00 22.44 -15.45
CA ASP A 444 -2.23 21.47 -16.52
C ASP A 444 -2.67 20.14 -15.88
N PRO A 445 -3.90 19.65 -16.12
CA PRO A 445 -4.35 18.39 -15.55
C PRO A 445 -3.59 17.17 -16.10
N HIS A 446 -2.92 17.26 -17.26
CA HIS A 446 -2.11 16.16 -17.80
C HIS A 446 -0.68 16.15 -17.25
N ASN A 447 -0.22 17.28 -16.69
CA ASN A 447 1.06 17.40 -16.00
C ASN A 447 0.90 18.23 -14.69
N PRO A 448 0.21 17.69 -13.68
CA PRO A 448 -0.19 18.44 -12.50
C PRO A 448 0.94 18.70 -11.49
N MET A 449 2.18 18.27 -11.78
CA MET A 449 3.32 18.44 -10.87
C MET A 449 4.27 19.51 -11.38
N ALA A 450 4.82 20.29 -10.46
CA ALA A 450 5.90 21.24 -10.73
C ALA A 450 7.10 20.96 -9.83
N SER A 451 8.31 21.10 -10.36
CA SER A 451 9.55 21.05 -9.57
C SER A 451 10.50 22.17 -9.98
N TRP A 452 11.26 22.69 -9.02
CA TRP A 452 12.29 23.70 -9.26
C TRP A 452 13.36 23.67 -8.17
N MET A 453 14.55 24.18 -8.49
CA MET A 453 15.60 24.41 -7.51
C MET A 453 15.48 25.85 -6.97
N ARG A 454 15.70 26.01 -5.66
CA ARG A 454 15.96 27.29 -5.01
C ARG A 454 17.25 27.14 -4.21
N GLU A 455 18.31 27.79 -4.66
CA GLU A 455 19.67 27.59 -4.12
C GLU A 455 20.07 26.10 -4.19
N ASP A 456 20.33 25.42 -3.08
CA ASP A 456 20.64 23.98 -3.01
C ASP A 456 19.43 23.10 -2.59
N MET A 457 18.22 23.67 -2.58
CA MET A 457 16.98 22.98 -2.19
C MET A 457 16.13 22.64 -3.42
N LEU A 458 15.72 21.38 -3.52
CA LEU A 458 14.72 20.92 -4.49
C LEU A 458 13.33 21.10 -3.91
N PHE A 459 12.49 21.87 -4.60
CA PHE A 459 11.06 21.99 -4.32
C PHE A 459 10.24 21.19 -5.33
N ILE A 460 9.20 20.52 -4.86
CA ILE A 460 8.22 19.77 -5.66
C ILE A 460 6.82 20.13 -5.16
N PHE A 461 5.90 20.41 -6.07
CA PHE A 461 4.52 20.84 -5.81
C PHE A 461 3.53 19.95 -6.58
N THR A 462 2.36 19.68 -5.99
CA THR A 462 1.20 19.08 -6.66
C THR A 462 -0.11 19.62 -6.05
N PRO A 463 -1.16 19.88 -6.86
CA PRO A 463 -2.52 20.09 -6.36
C PRO A 463 -3.05 18.87 -5.61
N VAL A 464 -4.14 19.02 -4.86
CA VAL A 464 -4.95 17.93 -4.32
C VAL A 464 -6.30 17.89 -5.04
N LEU A 465 -6.76 16.68 -5.38
CA LEU A 465 -8.15 16.45 -5.77
C LEU A 465 -8.99 16.31 -4.50
N VAL A 466 -9.71 17.37 -4.14
CA VAL A 466 -10.46 17.47 -2.88
C VAL A 466 -11.79 16.73 -3.01
N CYS A 467 -12.23 16.05 -1.94
CA CYS A 467 -13.55 15.43 -1.93
C CYS A 467 -14.67 16.49 -1.83
N ARG A 468 -15.63 16.43 -2.74
CA ARG A 468 -16.85 17.26 -2.74
C ARG A 468 -17.73 17.00 -1.53
N PHE A 469 -17.88 15.72 -1.18
CA PHE A 469 -18.81 15.24 -0.15
C PHE A 469 -18.09 14.26 0.80
N PRO A 470 -17.28 14.77 1.75
CA PRO A 470 -16.58 13.92 2.71
C PRO A 470 -17.55 13.17 3.63
N THR A 471 -17.20 11.93 4.01
CA THR A 471 -18.19 10.94 4.48
C THR A 471 -18.61 11.04 5.97
N LYS A 472 -17.77 11.47 6.94
CA LYS A 472 -18.18 12.01 8.29
C LYS A 472 -18.42 13.54 8.13
N THR A 473 -19.44 13.94 7.39
CA THR A 473 -20.16 15.21 7.70
C THR A 473 -21.57 15.24 7.10
N MET A 474 -22.07 14.10 6.63
CA MET A 474 -23.28 13.99 5.81
C MET A 474 -24.25 12.92 6.36
N TYR A 475 -24.80 13.15 7.56
CA TYR A 475 -26.02 12.42 7.97
C TYR A 475 -27.25 12.96 7.22
N ARG A 476 -27.55 12.35 6.07
CA ARG A 476 -28.84 12.31 5.32
C ARG A 476 -29.63 13.58 4.95
N SER A 477 -29.80 14.59 5.80
CA SER A 477 -30.82 15.64 5.58
C SER A 477 -30.55 16.58 4.40
N ALA A 478 -29.29 16.89 4.11
CA ALA A 478 -28.93 17.80 3.00
C ALA A 478 -29.35 17.28 1.61
N LEU A 479 -29.52 15.97 1.44
CA LEU A 479 -29.98 15.35 0.18
C LEU A 479 -31.49 15.54 -0.07
N GLU A 480 -32.27 15.88 0.96
CA GLU A 480 -33.70 16.17 0.81
C GLU A 480 -33.92 17.66 0.45
N THR A 481 -33.13 18.57 1.01
CA THR A 481 -33.19 20.02 0.70
C THR A 481 -32.69 20.35 -0.73
N PHE A 482 -31.72 19.60 -1.27
CA PHE A 482 -31.20 19.81 -2.63
C PHE A 482 -32.02 19.17 -3.76
N SER A 483 -33.15 18.52 -3.44
CA SER A 483 -34.00 17.82 -4.43
C SER A 483 -34.66 18.74 -5.48
N GLY A 484 -34.57 20.07 -5.32
CA GLY A 484 -35.13 21.04 -6.27
C GLY A 484 -34.35 21.26 -7.58
N ARG A 485 -33.14 20.71 -7.75
CA ARG A 485 -32.29 21.00 -8.95
C ARG A 485 -31.59 19.79 -9.61
N ILE A 486 -31.88 18.55 -9.21
CA ILE A 486 -31.25 17.34 -9.81
C ILE A 486 -32.34 16.37 -10.28
N PRO A 487 -32.25 15.79 -11.51
CA PRO A 487 -33.23 14.81 -11.98
C PRO A 487 -33.42 13.63 -11.01
N VAL A 488 -34.67 13.32 -10.69
CA VAL A 488 -35.09 12.30 -9.71
C VAL A 488 -34.48 10.91 -9.97
N SER A 489 -34.16 10.61 -11.23
CA SER A 489 -33.50 9.37 -11.66
C SER A 489 -32.03 9.24 -11.26
N ALA A 490 -31.30 10.36 -11.10
CA ALA A 490 -29.93 10.40 -10.62
C ALA A 490 -29.89 10.36 -9.09
N ALA A 491 -30.72 11.18 -8.43
CA ALA A 491 -30.85 11.22 -6.97
C ALA A 491 -31.21 9.84 -6.39
N ARG A 492 -32.20 9.13 -6.97
CA ARG A 492 -32.57 7.76 -6.56
C ARG A 492 -31.45 6.74 -6.75
N ARG A 493 -30.51 6.96 -7.68
CA ARG A 493 -29.37 6.07 -7.93
C ARG A 493 -28.24 6.29 -6.90
N LEU A 494 -27.96 7.57 -6.58
CA LEU A 494 -27.07 7.96 -5.49
C LEU A 494 -27.58 7.49 -4.12
N ILE A 495 -28.84 7.77 -3.78
CA ILE A 495 -29.45 7.42 -2.48
C ILE A 495 -29.49 5.88 -2.24
N ARG A 496 -29.54 5.07 -3.32
CA ARG A 496 -29.44 3.60 -3.21
C ARG A 496 -28.00 3.11 -2.98
N LYS A 497 -26.99 3.84 -3.49
CA LYS A 497 -25.56 3.54 -3.31
C LYS A 497 -25.06 3.96 -1.92
N PHE A 498 -25.51 5.11 -1.42
CA PHE A 498 -25.24 5.65 -0.07
C PHE A 498 -25.98 4.95 1.09
N ARG A 499 -26.52 3.74 0.89
CA ARG A 499 -27.32 3.07 1.93
C ARG A 499 -26.48 2.34 2.99
N ASN A 500 -25.21 2.07 2.70
CA ASN A 500 -24.23 1.50 3.63
C ASN A 500 -22.95 2.36 3.69
N GLU A 501 -22.44 2.54 4.92
CA GLU A 501 -21.03 2.82 5.28
C GLU A 501 -20.41 4.23 5.17
N ASN A 502 -19.27 4.35 5.89
CA ASN A 502 -18.78 5.49 6.69
C ASN A 502 -17.24 5.62 6.49
N GLN A 503 -16.50 6.72 6.70
CA GLN A 503 -16.76 8.10 7.19
C GLN A 503 -15.45 9.00 7.05
N SER A 504 -15.39 10.26 7.56
CA SER A 504 -14.43 11.36 7.17
C SER A 504 -12.99 11.29 7.66
N LEU A 505 -12.19 12.21 7.12
CA LEU A 505 -10.84 12.58 7.53
C LEU A 505 -10.68 14.11 7.46
N LEU A 506 -10.03 14.71 8.47
CA LEU A 506 -9.19 15.90 8.30
C LEU A 506 -7.83 15.67 8.97
N ASP A 507 -7.81 15.18 10.21
CA ASP A 507 -6.55 14.85 10.93
C ASP A 507 -5.96 13.50 10.48
N GLU A 508 -6.81 12.52 10.17
CA GLU A 508 -6.40 11.28 9.48
C GLU A 508 -5.76 11.57 8.11
N ALA A 509 -6.11 12.67 7.43
CA ALA A 509 -5.55 12.98 6.11
C ALA A 509 -4.09 13.44 6.22
N CYS A 510 -3.79 14.34 7.16
CA CYS A 510 -2.45 14.81 7.52
C CYS A 510 -1.47 13.63 7.70
N THR A 511 -1.77 12.73 8.62
CA THR A 511 -0.93 11.54 8.91
C THR A 511 -0.80 10.60 7.72
N PHE A 512 -1.84 10.48 6.90
CA PHE A 512 -1.81 9.66 5.69
C PHE A 512 -0.86 10.22 4.63
N GLN A 513 -0.90 11.53 4.39
CA GLN A 513 -0.14 12.18 3.31
C GLN A 513 1.36 11.96 3.48
N ASP A 514 1.87 12.00 4.72
CA ASP A 514 3.27 11.76 5.06
C ASP A 514 3.73 10.31 4.84
N VAL A 515 2.89 9.31 5.12
CA VAL A 515 3.24 7.88 4.98
C VAL A 515 3.77 7.54 3.58
N ALA A 516 3.16 8.08 2.52
CA ALA A 516 3.58 7.82 1.16
C ALA A 516 4.90 8.52 0.76
N GLY A 517 5.17 9.70 1.32
CA GLY A 517 6.40 10.47 1.07
C GLY A 517 7.59 10.01 1.92
N VAL A 518 7.34 9.42 3.08
CA VAL A 518 8.37 9.01 4.06
C VAL A 518 8.88 7.59 3.81
N LEU A 519 8.13 6.72 3.13
CA LEU A 519 8.51 5.30 2.96
C LEU A 519 9.51 4.98 1.83
N ALA A 520 10.01 5.97 1.11
CA ALA A 520 10.99 5.78 0.05
C ALA A 520 12.43 5.63 0.60
N ASN A 521 12.98 4.42 0.52
CA ASN A 521 14.35 4.13 0.89
C ASN A 521 15.27 4.41 -0.32
N PRO A 522 16.42 5.09 -0.17
CA PRO A 522 17.29 5.45 -1.29
C PRO A 522 18.04 4.25 -1.92
N VAL A 523 17.84 4.01 -3.23
CA VAL A 523 18.87 3.60 -4.23
C VAL A 523 18.24 3.39 -5.62
N THR A 524 18.53 4.29 -6.58
CA THR A 524 18.32 4.19 -8.05
C THR A 524 16.89 3.93 -8.58
N LYS A 525 16.39 4.60 -9.63
CA LYS A 525 16.99 5.53 -10.59
C LYS A 525 15.90 6.55 -10.95
N LEU A 526 16.22 7.84 -10.87
CA LEU A 526 15.25 8.92 -11.13
C LEU A 526 15.18 9.24 -12.63
N PRO A 527 14.00 9.65 -13.16
CA PRO A 527 13.92 10.51 -14.34
C PRO A 527 14.29 11.96 -13.97
N TYR A 528 14.37 12.84 -14.99
CA TYR A 528 14.69 14.28 -14.90
C TYR A 528 16.18 14.67 -14.75
N PRO A 529 16.52 15.92 -15.09
CA PRO A 529 17.23 16.28 -16.33
C PRO A 529 18.74 16.02 -16.23
N GLU A 530 19.27 15.17 -17.12
CA GLU A 530 20.63 14.63 -17.05
C GLU A 530 21.77 15.66 -17.02
N LYS A 531 21.56 16.88 -17.53
CA LYS A 531 22.63 17.88 -17.71
C LYS A 531 23.10 18.51 -16.39
N GLU A 532 22.18 18.79 -15.47
CA GLU A 532 22.49 19.50 -14.23
C GLU A 532 23.09 18.57 -13.17
N VAL A 533 22.50 17.37 -13.01
CA VAL A 533 22.97 16.35 -12.06
C VAL A 533 24.37 15.82 -12.44
N LYS A 534 24.64 15.65 -13.74
CA LYS A 534 25.94 15.17 -14.23
C LYS A 534 27.08 16.13 -13.89
N HIS A 535 26.88 17.44 -14.08
CA HIS A 535 27.88 18.46 -13.77
C HIS A 535 28.25 18.50 -12.27
N HIS A 536 27.31 18.18 -11.38
CA HIS A 536 27.55 18.12 -9.94
C HIS A 536 28.28 16.82 -9.52
N LEU A 537 27.87 15.66 -10.04
CA LEU A 537 28.44 14.36 -9.66
C LEU A 537 29.89 14.16 -10.11
N GLU A 538 30.30 14.75 -11.23
CA GLU A 538 31.68 14.68 -11.74
C GLU A 538 32.72 15.28 -10.76
N LYS A 539 32.29 16.14 -9.83
CA LYS A 539 33.16 16.80 -8.84
C LYS A 539 33.41 15.98 -7.57
N THR A 540 32.50 15.07 -7.20
CA THR A 540 32.42 14.48 -5.84
C THR A 540 32.88 13.00 -5.77
N SER A 541 33.06 12.34 -6.91
CA SER A 541 33.13 10.87 -6.97
C SER A 541 34.45 10.20 -6.47
N ARG A 542 35.43 10.96 -5.98
CA ARG A 542 36.78 10.42 -5.66
C ARG A 542 36.93 9.76 -4.29
N GLU A 543 36.00 9.95 -3.36
CA GLU A 543 36.25 9.68 -1.92
C GLU A 543 35.49 8.48 -1.30
N LEU A 544 34.46 7.95 -1.97
CA LEU A 544 33.44 7.09 -1.34
C LEU A 544 33.60 5.56 -1.45
N LEU A 545 34.66 5.05 -2.11
CA LEU A 545 34.74 3.63 -2.51
C LEU A 545 35.07 2.61 -1.41
N THR A 546 35.33 3.04 -0.16
CA THR A 546 36.07 2.21 0.81
C THR A 546 35.22 1.40 1.81
N GLU A 547 33.96 1.78 2.10
CA GLU A 547 33.23 1.25 3.28
C GLU A 547 32.31 0.02 3.08
N THR A 548 31.78 -0.23 1.88
CA THR A 548 30.51 -0.98 1.70
C THR A 548 30.54 -2.49 2.04
N ARG A 549 31.69 -3.08 2.38
CA ARG A 549 31.86 -4.55 2.42
C ARG A 549 31.23 -5.29 3.61
N LYS A 550 30.83 -4.62 4.71
CA LYS A 550 30.54 -5.30 6.00
C LYS A 550 29.07 -5.70 6.30
N GLN A 551 28.07 -5.21 5.57
CA GLN A 551 26.71 -5.07 6.15
C GLN A 551 25.66 -6.15 5.78
N LYS A 552 26.03 -7.22 5.06
CA LYS A 552 25.07 -8.04 4.27
C LYS A 552 24.35 -9.20 5.01
N PHE A 553 24.59 -9.42 6.31
CA PHE A 553 24.36 -10.74 6.94
C PHE A 553 23.02 -10.96 7.68
N MET A 554 22.16 -9.95 7.90
CA MET A 554 21.22 -9.97 9.05
C MET A 554 19.68 -9.92 8.79
N ASN A 555 19.15 -9.89 7.56
CA ASN A 555 17.72 -9.63 7.31
C ASN A 555 16.94 -10.77 6.59
N LYS A 556 16.51 -11.81 7.33
CA LYS A 556 15.52 -12.85 6.94
C LYS A 556 14.30 -12.80 7.90
N ARG A 557 13.10 -13.22 7.44
CA ARG A 557 11.80 -13.41 8.16
C ARG A 557 10.84 -12.22 8.37
N LYS A 558 10.05 -11.86 7.34
CA LYS A 558 8.61 -11.50 7.43
C LYS A 558 7.96 -11.59 6.03
N SER A 559 7.47 -12.78 5.67
CA SER A 559 6.84 -13.09 4.37
C SER A 559 5.64 -14.02 4.58
N ASN A 560 4.67 -14.06 3.64
CA ASN A 560 3.55 -15.03 3.59
C ASN A 560 4.02 -16.46 3.27
N GLU A 561 5.19 -16.80 3.78
CA GLU A 561 6.02 -17.89 3.34
C GLU A 561 6.19 -18.81 4.53
N ILE A 562 5.75 -20.05 4.37
CA ILE A 562 5.99 -21.12 5.33
C ILE A 562 7.51 -21.27 5.43
N LEU A 563 8.04 -21.12 6.65
CA LEU A 563 9.48 -21.05 6.90
C LEU A 563 10.06 -22.43 7.19
N PHE A 564 10.62 -23.04 6.17
CA PHE A 564 11.32 -24.33 6.26
C PHE A 564 12.79 -24.19 6.71
N ASP A 565 13.14 -23.14 7.46
CA ASP A 565 14.51 -22.91 7.97
C ASP A 565 15.01 -24.04 8.91
N HIS A 566 14.13 -24.96 9.33
CA HIS A 566 14.46 -26.15 10.13
C HIS A 566 14.87 -27.37 9.28
N ILE A 567 14.56 -27.36 7.98
CA ILE A 567 14.97 -28.41 7.03
C ILE A 567 16.23 -27.91 6.30
N PRO A 568 17.35 -28.65 6.31
CA PRO A 568 18.54 -28.29 5.53
C PRO A 568 18.19 -28.07 4.06
N ILE A 569 18.78 -27.05 3.41
CA ILE A 569 18.39 -26.63 2.05
C ILE A 569 18.44 -27.80 1.07
N GLU A 570 19.43 -28.68 1.20
CA GLU A 570 19.64 -29.85 0.35
C GLU A 570 18.61 -30.98 0.56
N GLU A 571 17.93 -31.00 1.71
CA GLU A 571 16.83 -31.91 2.02
C GLU A 571 15.46 -31.34 1.65
N GLN A 572 15.37 -30.03 1.43
CA GLN A 572 14.14 -29.40 0.96
C GLN A 572 13.81 -29.83 -0.47
N ILE A 573 12.54 -30.12 -0.71
CA ILE A 573 11.99 -30.50 -2.02
C ILE A 573 11.15 -29.35 -2.57
N ILE A 574 11.32 -29.08 -3.86
CA ILE A 574 10.53 -28.14 -4.66
C ILE A 574 9.89 -28.92 -5.81
N LEU A 575 8.56 -29.08 -5.80
CA LEU A 575 7.86 -29.76 -6.90
C LEU A 575 7.49 -28.75 -8.00
N LEU A 576 7.79 -29.11 -9.24
CA LEU A 576 7.51 -28.31 -10.43
C LEU A 576 6.51 -29.06 -11.32
N PHE A 577 5.40 -28.42 -11.67
CA PHE A 577 4.32 -29.05 -12.45
C PHE A 577 4.21 -28.44 -13.86
N PRO A 578 4.38 -29.24 -14.93
CA PRO A 578 4.46 -28.74 -16.30
C PRO A 578 3.11 -28.21 -16.79
N GLY A 579 3.17 -27.27 -17.74
CA GLY A 579 2.01 -26.78 -18.48
C GLY A 579 1.89 -27.36 -19.89
N GLN A 580 0.90 -26.85 -20.63
CA GLN A 580 0.72 -27.12 -22.07
C GLN A 580 2.02 -26.86 -22.85
N GLY A 581 2.35 -27.78 -23.77
CA GLY A 581 3.66 -27.90 -24.42
C GLY A 581 4.50 -29.08 -23.93
N ALA A 582 4.09 -29.76 -22.85
CA ALA A 582 4.80 -30.92 -22.29
C ALA A 582 4.18 -32.29 -22.64
N GLN A 583 2.96 -32.31 -23.18
CA GLN A 583 2.23 -33.53 -23.52
C GLN A 583 2.92 -34.34 -24.63
N PHE A 584 2.81 -35.68 -24.56
CA PHE A 584 3.26 -36.60 -25.60
C PHE A 584 2.39 -37.87 -25.61
N VAL A 585 2.20 -38.49 -26.77
CA VAL A 585 1.47 -39.76 -26.87
C VAL A 585 2.28 -40.87 -26.20
N GLY A 586 1.65 -41.58 -25.27
CA GLY A 586 2.28 -42.58 -24.42
C GLY A 586 2.49 -42.12 -22.97
N MET A 587 2.28 -40.85 -22.65
CA MET A 587 2.33 -40.37 -21.27
C MET A 587 1.24 -41.05 -20.41
N GLY A 588 1.54 -41.37 -19.16
CA GLY A 588 0.67 -42.14 -18.27
C GLY A 588 0.89 -43.66 -18.33
N LYS A 589 1.55 -44.20 -19.37
CA LYS A 589 1.87 -45.65 -19.44
C LYS A 589 2.75 -46.08 -18.26
N ALA A 590 3.72 -45.25 -17.86
CA ALA A 590 4.65 -45.57 -16.78
C ALA A 590 4.03 -45.44 -15.38
N LEU A 591 2.74 -45.12 -15.28
CA LEU A 591 1.99 -45.00 -14.02
C LEU A 591 1.05 -46.19 -13.76
N MET A 592 0.80 -47.06 -14.76
CA MET A 592 -0.19 -48.14 -14.68
C MET A 592 0.23 -49.34 -13.80
N ASP A 593 1.46 -49.33 -13.29
CA ASP A 593 1.93 -50.23 -12.22
C ASP A 593 1.44 -49.79 -10.83
N CYS A 594 1.03 -48.53 -10.68
CA CYS A 594 0.52 -47.96 -9.42
C CYS A 594 -1.01 -47.94 -9.41
N GLN A 595 -1.62 -48.67 -8.47
CA GLN A 595 -3.07 -48.75 -8.33
C GLN A 595 -3.73 -47.37 -8.09
N GLN A 596 -3.13 -46.55 -7.22
CA GLN A 596 -3.58 -45.16 -6.99
C GLN A 596 -3.59 -44.31 -8.27
N SER A 597 -2.63 -44.52 -9.17
CA SER A 597 -2.57 -43.79 -10.42
C SER A 597 -3.65 -44.22 -11.41
N LYS A 598 -4.02 -45.52 -11.45
CA LYS A 598 -5.16 -46.00 -12.25
C LYS A 598 -6.47 -45.35 -11.81
N GLU A 599 -6.73 -45.36 -10.50
CA GLU A 599 -7.95 -44.78 -9.91
C GLU A 599 -8.09 -43.29 -10.23
N ILE A 600 -6.99 -42.55 -10.31
CA ILE A 600 -6.96 -41.15 -10.76
C ILE A 600 -7.39 -41.00 -12.23
N PHE A 601 -6.93 -41.88 -13.13
CA PHE A 601 -7.36 -41.87 -14.54
C PHE A 601 -8.82 -42.32 -14.72
N GLU A 602 -9.28 -43.31 -13.95
CA GLU A 602 -10.66 -43.80 -13.96
C GLU A 602 -11.63 -42.71 -13.48
N ARG A 603 -11.41 -42.15 -12.28
CA ARG A 603 -12.21 -41.04 -11.72
C ARG A 603 -12.20 -39.80 -12.62
N ALA A 604 -11.06 -39.49 -13.25
CA ALA A 604 -11.03 -38.40 -14.23
C ALA A 604 -11.89 -38.73 -15.47
N SER A 605 -11.83 -39.95 -15.98
CA SER A 605 -12.61 -40.36 -17.15
C SER A 605 -14.11 -40.30 -16.89
N GLU A 606 -14.56 -40.71 -15.70
CA GLU A 606 -15.95 -40.58 -15.25
C GLU A 606 -16.41 -39.11 -15.21
N ILE A 607 -15.60 -38.21 -14.65
CA ILE A 607 -15.92 -36.77 -14.55
C ILE A 607 -15.93 -36.10 -15.92
N LEU A 608 -15.00 -36.49 -16.81
CA LEU A 608 -14.83 -35.91 -18.14
C LEU A 608 -15.85 -36.46 -19.16
N GLY A 609 -16.44 -37.62 -18.89
CA GLY A 609 -17.34 -38.33 -19.81
C GLY A 609 -16.64 -39.01 -20.99
N TYR A 610 -15.32 -39.17 -20.92
CA TYR A 610 -14.52 -39.88 -21.92
C TYR A 610 -13.23 -40.45 -21.30
N ASP A 611 -12.71 -41.52 -21.88
CA ASP A 611 -11.47 -42.16 -21.44
C ASP A 611 -10.25 -41.24 -21.70
N ILE A 612 -9.80 -40.56 -20.63
CA ILE A 612 -8.65 -39.65 -20.70
C ILE A 612 -7.33 -40.42 -20.73
N TYR A 613 -7.25 -41.61 -20.12
CA TYR A 613 -6.07 -42.45 -20.17
C TYR A 613 -5.75 -42.85 -21.62
N ARG A 614 -6.75 -43.38 -22.34
CA ARG A 614 -6.64 -43.75 -23.75
C ARG A 614 -6.20 -42.59 -24.64
N VAL A 615 -6.72 -41.38 -24.41
CA VAL A 615 -6.26 -40.17 -25.11
C VAL A 615 -4.78 -39.87 -24.85
N CYS A 616 -4.28 -40.09 -23.63
CA CYS A 616 -2.86 -39.95 -23.31
C CYS A 616 -1.99 -41.03 -23.98
N VAL A 617 -2.44 -42.29 -24.02
CA VAL A 617 -1.59 -43.43 -24.38
C VAL A 617 -1.67 -43.95 -25.82
N GLU A 618 -2.81 -43.75 -26.51
CA GLU A 618 -3.03 -44.15 -27.91
C GLU A 618 -3.01 -42.94 -28.88
N GLY A 619 -3.37 -41.74 -28.41
CA GLY A 619 -3.45 -40.55 -29.25
C GLY A 619 -4.72 -40.50 -30.13
N PRO A 620 -4.66 -39.95 -31.36
CA PRO A 620 -3.49 -39.42 -32.06
C PRO A 620 -2.96 -38.10 -31.46
N SER A 621 -1.73 -37.71 -31.81
CA SER A 621 -1.09 -36.47 -31.32
C SER A 621 -1.95 -35.23 -31.61
N SER A 622 -2.56 -35.15 -32.80
CA SER A 622 -3.46 -34.06 -33.20
C SER A 622 -4.75 -33.96 -32.37
N LYS A 623 -5.15 -35.03 -31.66
CA LYS A 623 -6.22 -34.97 -30.66
C LYS A 623 -5.67 -34.49 -29.31
N LEU A 624 -4.53 -35.04 -28.89
CA LEU A 624 -3.88 -34.67 -27.63
C LEU A 624 -3.37 -33.21 -27.61
N GLU A 625 -3.06 -32.63 -28.76
CA GLU A 625 -2.64 -31.23 -28.92
C GLU A 625 -3.79 -30.21 -28.81
N GLN A 626 -5.04 -30.63 -29.02
CA GLN A 626 -6.20 -29.74 -28.83
C GLN A 626 -6.32 -29.37 -27.35
N THR A 627 -6.52 -28.08 -27.07
CA THR A 627 -6.52 -27.51 -25.70
C THR A 627 -7.49 -28.25 -24.78
N LEU A 628 -8.68 -28.56 -25.32
CA LEU A 628 -9.75 -29.42 -24.77
C LEU A 628 -9.24 -30.71 -24.12
N TYR A 629 -8.34 -31.45 -24.78
CA TYR A 629 -7.81 -32.72 -24.29
C TYR A 629 -6.45 -32.55 -23.60
N CYS A 630 -5.60 -31.67 -24.14
CA CYS A 630 -4.25 -31.40 -23.66
C CYS A 630 -4.21 -31.00 -22.18
N GLN A 631 -5.08 -30.08 -21.77
CA GLN A 631 -5.07 -29.54 -20.41
C GLN A 631 -5.52 -30.57 -19.35
N PRO A 632 -6.65 -31.28 -19.51
CA PRO A 632 -6.99 -32.41 -18.64
C PRO A 632 -5.94 -33.51 -18.67
N ALA A 633 -5.39 -33.86 -19.84
CA ALA A 633 -4.40 -34.93 -19.98
C ALA A 633 -3.11 -34.64 -19.19
N ILE A 634 -2.60 -33.41 -19.25
CA ILE A 634 -1.43 -32.97 -18.48
C ILE A 634 -1.75 -32.94 -16.98
N PHE A 635 -2.90 -32.38 -16.58
CA PHE A 635 -3.31 -32.31 -15.18
C PHE A 635 -3.42 -33.72 -14.56
N VAL A 636 -4.24 -34.60 -15.15
CA VAL A 636 -4.48 -35.97 -14.66
C VAL A 636 -3.18 -36.77 -14.62
N SER A 637 -2.36 -36.72 -15.66
CA SER A 637 -1.07 -37.42 -15.69
C SER A 637 -0.09 -36.91 -14.64
N SER A 638 -0.10 -35.60 -14.35
CA SER A 638 0.78 -35.00 -13.33
C SER A 638 0.30 -35.32 -11.91
N VAL A 639 -1.01 -35.37 -11.66
CA VAL A 639 -1.58 -35.84 -10.38
C VAL A 639 -1.29 -37.33 -10.18
N ALA A 640 -1.51 -38.16 -11.20
CA ALA A 640 -1.24 -39.59 -11.13
C ALA A 640 0.25 -39.89 -10.90
N ALA A 641 1.15 -39.08 -11.48
CA ALA A 641 2.58 -39.13 -11.21
C ALA A 641 2.94 -38.66 -9.79
N PHE A 642 2.30 -37.60 -9.30
CA PHE A 642 2.50 -37.11 -7.93
C PHE A 642 2.09 -38.14 -6.89
N GLU A 643 0.93 -38.78 -7.00
CA GLU A 643 0.51 -39.82 -6.05
C GLU A 643 1.41 -41.07 -6.12
N LYS A 644 1.93 -41.44 -7.30
CA LYS A 644 2.95 -42.51 -7.41
C LYS A 644 4.26 -42.13 -6.74
N LEU A 645 4.79 -40.93 -7.00
CA LEU A 645 6.01 -40.40 -6.37
C LEU A 645 5.86 -40.36 -4.84
N ARG A 646 4.75 -39.79 -4.38
CA ARG A 646 4.43 -39.63 -2.95
C ARG A 646 4.28 -40.96 -2.23
N LYS A 647 3.75 -41.99 -2.89
CA LYS A 647 3.74 -43.36 -2.38
C LYS A 647 5.15 -43.93 -2.30
N TYR A 648 5.90 -43.89 -3.40
CA TYR A 648 7.26 -44.42 -3.48
C TYR A 648 8.21 -43.80 -2.44
N GLU A 649 8.25 -42.47 -2.34
CA GLU A 649 9.10 -41.76 -1.37
C GLU A 649 8.70 -42.07 0.08
N LYS A 650 7.42 -42.37 0.37
CA LYS A 650 6.96 -42.86 1.69
C LYS A 650 7.29 -44.32 1.97
N GLU A 651 7.38 -45.17 0.94
CA GLU A 651 7.84 -46.55 1.09
C GLU A 651 9.36 -46.61 1.32
N VAL A 652 10.12 -45.63 0.80
CA VAL A 652 11.58 -45.50 1.01
C VAL A 652 11.93 -44.75 2.31
N VAL A 653 11.20 -43.68 2.66
CA VAL A 653 11.41 -42.89 3.88
C VAL A 653 10.06 -42.58 4.56
N PRO A 654 9.61 -43.42 5.53
CA PRO A 654 8.23 -43.40 6.04
C PRO A 654 7.71 -42.10 6.69
N GLU A 655 8.58 -41.24 7.22
CA GLU A 655 8.17 -40.11 8.07
C GLU A 655 8.33 -38.71 7.44
N ASP A 656 8.90 -38.58 6.23
CA ASP A 656 9.54 -37.29 5.84
C ASP A 656 9.08 -36.63 4.52
N PHE A 657 8.50 -37.34 3.54
CA PHE A 657 8.33 -36.76 2.18
C PHE A 657 7.41 -35.54 2.12
N ASP A 658 6.19 -35.64 2.67
CA ASP A 658 5.20 -34.56 2.60
C ASP A 658 5.68 -33.28 3.33
N ASP A 659 6.46 -33.44 4.41
CA ASP A 659 6.98 -32.34 5.22
C ASP A 659 8.24 -31.72 4.60
N LYS A 660 9.03 -32.49 3.84
CA LYS A 660 10.14 -32.00 3.03
C LYS A 660 9.70 -31.30 1.74
N VAL A 661 8.45 -31.45 1.29
CA VAL A 661 7.89 -30.64 0.18
C VAL A 661 7.64 -29.21 0.66
N THR A 662 8.67 -28.38 0.53
CA THR A 662 8.68 -26.99 1.01
C THR A 662 7.99 -26.02 0.05
N HIS A 663 8.11 -26.25 -1.26
CA HIS A 663 7.59 -25.35 -2.29
C HIS A 663 6.96 -26.15 -3.43
N VAL A 664 5.91 -25.63 -4.04
CA VAL A 664 5.32 -26.17 -5.26
C VAL A 664 5.02 -25.05 -6.27
N ALA A 665 5.34 -25.25 -7.54
CA ALA A 665 5.07 -24.26 -8.57
C ALA A 665 4.66 -24.94 -9.88
N GLY A 666 3.56 -24.51 -10.47
CA GLY A 666 3.06 -25.05 -11.74
C GLY A 666 3.04 -24.00 -12.83
N PHE A 667 3.36 -24.37 -14.07
CA PHE A 667 3.34 -23.45 -15.20
C PHE A 667 1.98 -23.51 -15.93
N SER A 668 1.28 -22.38 -16.05
CA SER A 668 -0.06 -22.31 -16.68
C SER A 668 -1.05 -23.34 -16.09
N VAL A 669 -1.48 -24.37 -16.84
CA VAL A 669 -2.36 -25.44 -16.34
C VAL A 669 -1.73 -26.27 -15.20
N GLY A 670 -0.40 -26.35 -15.14
CA GLY A 670 0.29 -26.99 -14.03
C GLY A 670 0.02 -26.33 -12.67
N GLU A 671 -0.44 -25.07 -12.65
CA GLU A 671 -0.83 -24.37 -11.42
C GLU A 671 -1.96 -25.11 -10.67
N TYR A 672 -2.89 -25.75 -11.38
CA TYR A 672 -3.95 -26.56 -10.77
C TYR A 672 -3.39 -27.83 -10.13
N THR A 673 -2.39 -28.47 -10.75
CA THR A 673 -1.67 -29.60 -10.14
C THR A 673 -0.90 -29.17 -8.90
N ALA A 674 -0.27 -27.99 -8.93
CA ALA A 674 0.40 -27.42 -7.76
C ALA A 674 -0.59 -27.14 -6.62
N MET A 675 -1.79 -26.63 -6.92
CA MET A 675 -2.86 -26.43 -5.92
C MET A 675 -3.36 -27.75 -5.33
N TYR A 676 -3.49 -28.81 -6.14
CA TYR A 676 -3.82 -30.15 -5.65
C TYR A 676 -2.72 -30.69 -4.72
N ALA A 677 -1.45 -30.64 -5.14
CA ALA A 677 -0.32 -31.11 -4.36
C ALA A 677 -0.13 -30.32 -3.04
N ALA A 678 -0.44 -29.02 -3.03
CA ALA A 678 -0.48 -28.20 -1.82
C ALA A 678 -1.68 -28.50 -0.89
N GLY A 679 -2.62 -29.36 -1.31
CA GLY A 679 -3.85 -29.69 -0.56
C GLY A 679 -4.96 -28.64 -0.64
N MET A 680 -4.85 -27.65 -1.54
CA MET A 680 -5.78 -26.52 -1.62
C MET A 680 -7.13 -26.89 -2.22
N ILE A 681 -7.18 -27.78 -3.21
CA ILE A 681 -8.41 -28.17 -3.92
C ILE A 681 -8.56 -29.69 -3.99
N SER A 682 -9.80 -30.17 -4.04
CA SER A 682 -10.07 -31.59 -4.26
C SER A 682 -9.67 -32.02 -5.68
N PHE A 683 -9.47 -33.32 -5.88
CA PHE A 683 -9.21 -33.85 -7.22
C PHE A 683 -10.40 -33.63 -8.15
N GLU A 684 -11.61 -33.92 -7.65
CA GLU A 684 -12.87 -33.80 -8.37
C GLU A 684 -13.13 -32.37 -8.85
N ASP A 685 -12.92 -31.38 -7.97
CA ASP A 685 -13.07 -29.97 -8.34
C ASP A 685 -11.99 -29.58 -9.36
N ALA A 686 -10.73 -30.00 -9.14
CA ALA A 686 -9.63 -29.67 -10.04
C ALA A 686 -9.84 -30.21 -11.47
N VAL A 687 -10.30 -31.45 -11.63
CA VAL A 687 -10.65 -32.02 -12.96
C VAL A 687 -11.75 -31.18 -13.64
N LYS A 688 -12.82 -30.85 -12.91
CA LYS A 688 -13.94 -30.03 -13.45
C LYS A 688 -13.48 -28.63 -13.86
N ILE A 689 -12.66 -27.97 -13.04
CA ILE A 689 -12.14 -26.63 -13.32
C ILE A 689 -11.23 -26.67 -14.56
N VAL A 690 -10.33 -27.65 -14.65
CA VAL A 690 -9.41 -27.80 -15.78
C VAL A 690 -10.17 -28.12 -17.07
N ASP A 691 -11.20 -28.97 -17.03
CA ASP A 691 -12.07 -29.25 -18.18
C ASP A 691 -12.81 -28.02 -18.69
N VAL A 692 -13.43 -27.24 -17.78
CA VAL A 692 -14.09 -25.97 -18.16
C VAL A 692 -13.09 -24.97 -18.72
N ARG A 693 -11.91 -24.81 -18.10
CA ARG A 693 -10.82 -23.97 -18.61
C ARG A 693 -10.39 -24.40 -20.02
N ALA A 694 -10.19 -25.70 -20.22
CA ALA A 694 -9.75 -26.27 -21.49
C ALA A 694 -10.76 -26.01 -22.61
N LYS A 695 -12.05 -26.27 -22.34
CA LYS A 695 -13.16 -26.01 -23.26
C LYS A 695 -13.30 -24.52 -23.57
N ALA A 696 -13.23 -23.66 -22.55
CA ALA A 696 -13.36 -22.21 -22.72
C ALA A 696 -12.19 -21.61 -23.52
N MET A 697 -10.95 -21.99 -23.22
CA MET A 697 -9.76 -21.54 -23.98
C MET A 697 -9.73 -22.12 -25.39
N GLN A 698 -10.25 -23.33 -25.62
CA GLN A 698 -10.41 -23.87 -26.99
C GLN A 698 -11.37 -23.00 -27.81
N LYS A 699 -12.55 -22.63 -27.27
CA LYS A 699 -13.49 -21.70 -27.96
C LYS A 699 -12.82 -20.38 -28.34
N CYS A 700 -11.96 -19.81 -27.49
CA CYS A 700 -11.22 -18.58 -27.82
C CYS A 700 -10.32 -18.75 -29.05
N ASN A 701 -9.63 -19.89 -29.16
CA ASN A 701 -8.78 -20.23 -30.30
C ASN A 701 -9.61 -20.39 -31.59
N ASP A 702 -10.77 -21.06 -31.49
CA ASP A 702 -11.65 -21.33 -32.63
C ASP A 702 -12.28 -20.03 -33.18
N LEU A 703 -12.40 -18.99 -32.34
CA LEU A 703 -12.95 -17.67 -32.72
C LEU A 703 -11.95 -16.72 -33.38
N THR A 704 -10.65 -16.85 -33.15
CA THR A 704 -9.65 -15.90 -33.68
C THR A 704 -8.35 -16.59 -34.02
N ARG A 705 -7.94 -16.49 -35.29
CA ARG A 705 -6.68 -17.04 -35.78
C ARG A 705 -5.50 -16.31 -35.12
N ALA A 706 -4.85 -17.02 -34.21
CA ALA A 706 -3.83 -16.49 -33.32
C ALA A 706 -2.78 -17.56 -33.02
N GLY A 707 -1.65 -17.15 -32.46
CA GLY A 707 -0.57 -18.05 -32.11
C GLY A 707 0.38 -17.46 -31.06
N MET A 708 1.56 -18.06 -30.95
CA MET A 708 2.58 -17.61 -30.00
C MET A 708 4.01 -17.68 -30.58
N LEU A 709 4.83 -16.71 -30.22
CA LEU A 709 6.24 -16.57 -30.57
C LEU A 709 7.11 -16.54 -29.32
N THR A 710 8.08 -17.43 -29.20
CA THR A 710 9.18 -17.25 -28.24
C THR A 710 10.14 -16.19 -28.79
N VAL A 711 10.41 -15.14 -28.02
CA VAL A 711 11.33 -14.05 -28.37
C VAL A 711 12.47 -13.95 -27.37
N THR A 712 13.70 -13.80 -27.89
CA THR A 712 14.90 -13.52 -27.10
C THR A 712 15.34 -12.09 -27.35
N VAL A 713 15.44 -11.31 -26.28
CA VAL A 713 15.72 -9.88 -26.25
C VAL A 713 16.88 -9.56 -25.32
N ASN A 714 17.64 -8.52 -25.66
CA ASN A 714 18.78 -8.01 -24.92
C ASN A 714 18.58 -6.50 -24.63
N ALA A 715 19.59 -5.83 -24.06
CA ALA A 715 19.48 -4.42 -23.66
C ALA A 715 19.27 -3.43 -24.82
N LYS A 716 19.52 -3.82 -26.08
CA LYS A 716 19.22 -3.02 -27.28
C LYS A 716 17.84 -3.30 -27.86
N SER A 717 17.22 -4.43 -27.53
CA SER A 717 16.00 -4.89 -28.18
C SER A 717 14.80 -4.01 -27.83
N ARG A 718 14.11 -3.52 -28.85
CA ARG A 718 12.98 -2.60 -28.75
C ARG A 718 11.66 -3.36 -28.80
N LEU A 719 11.44 -4.24 -27.82
CA LEU A 719 10.28 -5.14 -27.83
C LEU A 719 8.94 -4.41 -27.69
N GLU A 720 8.87 -3.34 -26.89
CA GLU A 720 7.63 -2.58 -26.70
C GLU A 720 7.22 -1.86 -27.99
N ASP A 721 8.18 -1.23 -28.68
CA ASP A 721 8.01 -0.66 -30.02
C ASP A 721 7.53 -1.74 -31.01
N ALA A 722 8.18 -2.92 -31.02
CA ALA A 722 7.84 -4.03 -31.91
C ALA A 722 6.38 -4.49 -31.75
N LEU A 723 5.91 -4.63 -30.50
CA LEU A 723 4.53 -5.01 -30.22
C LEU A 723 3.54 -3.91 -30.60
N HIS A 724 3.90 -2.64 -30.39
CA HIS A 724 3.08 -1.50 -30.76
C HIS A 724 2.93 -1.37 -32.28
N ASP A 725 4.02 -1.49 -33.02
CA ASP A 725 4.05 -1.40 -34.48
C ASP A 725 3.36 -2.59 -35.14
N ALA A 726 3.51 -3.81 -34.60
CA ALA A 726 2.75 -4.98 -35.04
C ALA A 726 1.24 -4.77 -34.94
N ILE A 727 0.77 -4.22 -33.82
CA ILE A 727 -0.65 -3.86 -33.65
C ILE A 727 -1.05 -2.77 -34.66
N ASN A 728 -0.21 -1.75 -34.87
CA ASN A 728 -0.50 -0.63 -35.77
C ASN A 728 -0.58 -1.07 -37.25
N ALA A 729 0.29 -1.96 -37.71
CA ALA A 729 0.25 -2.49 -39.08
C ALA A 729 -1.09 -3.17 -39.37
N VAL A 730 -1.56 -4.01 -38.44
CA VAL A 730 -2.78 -4.81 -38.59
C VAL A 730 -4.06 -3.98 -38.48
N ARG A 731 -4.04 -2.81 -37.81
CA ARG A 731 -5.21 -1.89 -37.75
C ARG A 731 -5.79 -1.51 -39.12
N SER A 732 -5.00 -1.60 -40.19
CA SER A 732 -5.42 -1.30 -41.57
C SER A 732 -6.22 -2.43 -42.23
N THR A 733 -6.21 -3.65 -41.68
CA THR A 733 -6.70 -4.88 -42.34
C THR A 733 -8.08 -5.35 -41.88
N ASN A 734 -8.76 -4.58 -41.01
CA ASN A 734 -9.99 -4.97 -40.29
C ASN A 734 -9.87 -6.21 -39.38
N GLU A 735 -8.70 -6.83 -39.24
CA GLU A 735 -8.45 -7.90 -38.28
C GLU A 735 -8.15 -7.38 -36.86
N ILE A 736 -8.31 -8.25 -35.86
CA ILE A 736 -8.03 -7.94 -34.45
C ILE A 736 -6.50 -7.86 -34.26
N GLY A 737 -5.94 -6.65 -34.24
CA GLY A 737 -4.53 -6.43 -33.95
C GLY A 737 -4.19 -6.58 -32.46
N ILE A 738 -3.68 -7.75 -32.05
CA ILE A 738 -3.17 -8.00 -30.69
C ILE A 738 -1.77 -8.60 -30.76
N ALA A 739 -0.83 -8.04 -30.00
CA ALA A 739 0.49 -8.59 -29.72
C ALA A 739 0.87 -8.25 -28.27
N GLN A 740 0.97 -9.24 -27.39
CA GLN A 740 1.18 -9.05 -25.96
C GLN A 740 2.18 -10.08 -25.43
N VAL A 741 2.98 -9.73 -24.42
CA VAL A 741 3.77 -10.72 -23.68
C VAL A 741 2.81 -11.66 -22.97
N ALA A 742 2.79 -12.94 -23.35
CA ALA A 742 1.97 -13.99 -22.76
C ALA A 742 2.72 -14.73 -21.63
N ASN A 743 4.04 -14.84 -21.72
CA ASN A 743 4.85 -15.50 -20.68
C ASN A 743 6.20 -14.79 -20.53
N TYR A 744 6.62 -14.54 -19.29
CA TYR A 744 8.01 -14.22 -18.93
C TYR A 744 8.67 -15.54 -18.52
N LEU A 745 9.61 -16.07 -19.31
CA LEU A 745 10.16 -17.42 -19.07
C LEU A 745 11.42 -17.36 -18.19
N TYR A 746 12.42 -16.57 -18.61
CA TYR A 746 13.67 -16.32 -17.91
C TYR A 746 14.34 -15.08 -18.49
N CYS A 747 15.46 -14.64 -17.91
CA CYS A 747 16.11 -13.38 -18.28
C CYS A 747 16.34 -13.24 -19.79
N GLY A 748 15.73 -12.21 -20.38
CA GLY A 748 15.79 -11.93 -21.82
C GLY A 748 14.85 -12.78 -22.69
N VAL A 749 14.13 -13.78 -22.17
CA VAL A 749 13.25 -14.66 -22.98
C VAL A 749 11.80 -14.59 -22.54
N ARG A 750 10.94 -14.25 -23.49
CA ARG A 750 9.50 -14.09 -23.33
C ARG A 750 8.77 -14.90 -24.40
N VAL A 751 7.50 -15.17 -24.17
CA VAL A 751 6.55 -15.60 -25.21
C VAL A 751 5.62 -14.44 -25.49
N ILE A 752 5.43 -14.11 -26.75
CA ILE A 752 4.42 -13.18 -27.25
C ILE A 752 3.23 -13.99 -27.75
N GLY A 753 2.04 -13.71 -27.26
CA GLY A 753 0.79 -14.16 -27.87
C GLY A 753 0.21 -13.05 -28.75
N GLY A 754 -0.34 -13.40 -29.90
CA GLY A 754 -0.92 -12.41 -30.80
C GLY A 754 -1.76 -13.01 -31.93
N SER A 755 -2.47 -12.15 -32.64
CA SER A 755 -3.15 -12.52 -33.89
C SER A 755 -2.15 -12.81 -35.01
N GLU A 756 -2.55 -13.63 -35.97
CA GLU A 756 -1.63 -14.18 -36.97
C GLU A 756 -0.85 -13.10 -37.75
N LEU A 757 -1.53 -12.04 -38.20
CA LEU A 757 -0.87 -10.93 -38.91
C LEU A 757 0.11 -10.14 -38.02
N CYS A 758 -0.19 -9.96 -36.74
CA CYS A 758 0.73 -9.29 -35.80
C CYS A 758 2.00 -10.13 -35.60
N LEU A 759 1.88 -11.46 -35.55
CA LEU A 759 3.02 -12.35 -35.40
C LEU A 759 3.86 -12.41 -36.68
N GLN A 760 3.23 -12.41 -37.86
CA GLN A 760 3.93 -12.31 -39.15
C GLN A 760 4.73 -11.00 -39.25
N TYR A 761 4.13 -9.86 -38.87
CA TYR A 761 4.84 -8.58 -38.83
C TYR A 761 6.09 -8.63 -37.93
N LEU A 762 5.99 -9.24 -36.75
CA LEU A 762 7.12 -9.41 -35.82
C LEU A 762 8.24 -10.28 -36.43
N GLU A 763 7.87 -11.35 -37.15
CA GLU A 763 8.81 -12.26 -37.82
C GLU A 763 9.56 -11.56 -38.96
N GLU A 764 8.85 -10.83 -39.82
CA GLU A 764 9.42 -10.05 -40.92
C GLU A 764 10.34 -8.93 -40.42
N ASN A 765 9.97 -8.27 -39.31
CA ASN A 765 10.68 -7.11 -38.77
C ASN A 765 11.62 -7.45 -37.60
N GLN A 766 11.91 -8.73 -37.33
CA GLN A 766 12.74 -9.16 -36.18
C GLN A 766 14.06 -8.36 -36.05
N LYS A 767 14.72 -8.09 -37.18
CA LYS A 767 15.99 -7.34 -37.24
C LYS A 767 15.85 -5.85 -36.90
N LEU A 768 14.71 -5.23 -37.21
CA LEU A 768 14.46 -3.80 -36.97
C LEU A 768 14.45 -3.46 -35.47
N TYR A 769 14.00 -4.40 -34.64
CA TYR A 769 13.84 -4.23 -33.19
C TYR A 769 14.97 -4.89 -32.38
N ASP A 770 16.09 -5.26 -33.00
CA ASP A 770 17.23 -5.94 -32.37
C ASP A 770 16.83 -7.23 -31.61
N ILE A 771 15.76 -7.92 -32.04
CA ILE A 771 15.31 -9.18 -31.42
C ILE A 771 16.25 -10.30 -31.89
N THR A 772 16.86 -11.02 -30.95
CA THR A 772 17.97 -11.94 -31.23
C THR A 772 17.49 -13.30 -31.76
N VAL A 773 16.37 -13.80 -31.25
CA VAL A 773 15.74 -15.05 -31.70
C VAL A 773 14.23 -14.85 -31.68
N MET A 774 13.55 -15.36 -32.70
CA MET A 774 12.09 -15.46 -32.75
C MET A 774 11.71 -16.86 -33.25
N LYS A 775 10.76 -17.54 -32.60
CA LYS A 775 10.35 -18.90 -32.96
C LYS A 775 8.88 -19.16 -32.62
N ARG A 776 8.09 -19.60 -33.60
CA ARG A 776 6.71 -20.08 -33.40
C ARG A 776 6.64 -21.27 -32.43
N LEU A 777 5.66 -21.23 -31.54
CA LEU A 777 5.27 -22.37 -30.72
C LEU A 777 4.18 -23.19 -31.44
N PRO A 778 4.20 -24.54 -31.34
CA PRO A 778 3.19 -25.40 -31.95
C PRO A 778 1.91 -25.40 -31.09
N VAL A 779 1.21 -24.27 -31.09
CA VAL A 779 -0.03 -24.03 -30.33
C VAL A 779 -1.05 -23.27 -31.17
N SER A 780 -2.32 -23.60 -31.02
CA SER A 780 -3.42 -23.10 -31.85
C SER A 780 -3.98 -21.73 -31.45
N GLY A 781 -3.32 -20.98 -30.56
CA GLY A 781 -3.86 -19.70 -30.08
C GLY A 781 -2.95 -18.94 -29.12
N ALA A 782 -3.31 -17.68 -28.88
CA ALA A 782 -2.56 -16.72 -28.07
C ALA A 782 -2.97 -16.79 -26.59
N PHE A 783 -2.64 -17.89 -25.91
CA PHE A 783 -2.91 -18.08 -24.49
C PHE A 783 -2.31 -16.95 -23.62
N HIS A 784 -2.87 -16.67 -22.44
CA HIS A 784 -2.33 -15.66 -21.51
C HIS A 784 -2.28 -14.23 -22.06
N THR A 785 -3.18 -13.90 -22.99
CA THR A 785 -3.39 -12.57 -23.57
C THR A 785 -4.86 -12.19 -23.53
N THR A 786 -5.19 -10.93 -23.86
CA THR A 786 -6.58 -10.47 -23.93
C THR A 786 -7.44 -11.22 -24.96
N LEU A 787 -6.87 -12.00 -25.89
CA LEU A 787 -7.64 -12.90 -26.77
C LEU A 787 -8.33 -14.04 -26.01
N MET A 788 -7.87 -14.38 -24.80
CA MET A 788 -8.50 -15.39 -23.94
C MET A 788 -9.53 -14.80 -22.97
N ALA A 789 -9.86 -13.50 -23.06
CA ALA A 789 -10.68 -12.82 -22.07
C ALA A 789 -12.10 -13.41 -21.92
N SER A 790 -12.70 -13.92 -22.99
CA SER A 790 -14.03 -14.56 -22.92
C SER A 790 -14.05 -15.79 -22.01
N ALA A 791 -13.01 -16.62 -22.05
CA ALA A 791 -12.90 -17.82 -21.22
C ALA A 791 -12.82 -17.57 -19.70
N THR A 792 -12.61 -16.31 -19.28
CA THR A 792 -12.56 -15.97 -17.85
C THR A 792 -13.91 -16.12 -17.16
N GLU A 793 -15.04 -15.91 -17.85
CA GLU A 793 -16.35 -16.01 -17.24
C GLU A 793 -16.77 -17.48 -17.03
N GLU A 794 -16.56 -18.39 -17.99
CA GLU A 794 -16.82 -19.81 -17.74
C GLU A 794 -15.95 -20.39 -16.61
N LEU A 795 -14.67 -20.03 -16.54
CA LEU A 795 -13.80 -20.42 -15.42
C LEU A 795 -14.31 -19.86 -14.09
N LYS A 796 -14.73 -18.59 -14.07
CA LYS A 796 -15.29 -17.93 -12.88
C LYS A 796 -16.55 -18.65 -12.39
N GLN A 797 -17.43 -19.10 -13.28
CA GLN A 797 -18.60 -19.90 -12.93
C GLN A 797 -18.20 -21.29 -12.39
N ALA A 798 -17.24 -21.97 -13.01
CA ALA A 798 -16.73 -23.27 -12.52
C ALA A 798 -16.04 -23.20 -11.14
N LEU A 799 -15.54 -22.02 -10.75
CA LEU A 799 -14.97 -21.77 -9.43
C LEU A 799 -16.02 -21.46 -8.35
N ILE A 800 -17.30 -21.30 -8.68
CA ILE A 800 -18.37 -21.12 -7.68
C ILE A 800 -18.59 -22.46 -6.95
N GLY A 801 -18.67 -22.42 -5.62
CA GLY A 801 -18.92 -23.61 -4.79
C GLY A 801 -17.69 -24.49 -4.48
N VAL A 802 -16.64 -24.47 -5.32
CA VAL A 802 -15.37 -25.19 -5.08
C VAL A 802 -14.78 -24.84 -3.72
N LYS A 803 -14.37 -25.82 -2.92
CA LYS A 803 -13.70 -25.57 -1.63
C LYS A 803 -12.19 -25.32 -1.83
N ILE A 804 -11.69 -24.21 -1.30
CA ILE A 804 -10.24 -23.89 -1.26
C ILE A 804 -9.76 -23.96 0.19
N ASN A 805 -8.79 -24.82 0.47
CA ASN A 805 -8.14 -24.99 1.76
C ASN A 805 -6.81 -24.19 1.83
N PRO A 806 -6.30 -23.88 3.03
CA PRO A 806 -4.94 -23.36 3.19
C PRO A 806 -3.88 -24.33 2.61
N PRO A 807 -2.82 -23.83 1.96
CA PRO A 807 -1.77 -24.68 1.41
C PRO A 807 -0.86 -25.23 2.51
N LYS A 808 -0.40 -26.48 2.33
CA LYS A 808 0.59 -27.12 3.22
C LYS A 808 2.03 -26.65 2.99
N CYS A 809 2.31 -26.15 1.79
CA CYS A 809 3.64 -25.76 1.32
C CYS A 809 3.57 -24.47 0.49
N ASN A 810 4.71 -23.83 0.24
CA ASN A 810 4.76 -22.54 -0.45
C ASN A 810 4.39 -22.69 -1.94
N ILE A 811 3.22 -22.18 -2.32
CA ILE A 811 2.71 -22.22 -3.70
C ILE A 811 2.71 -20.84 -4.37
N TYR A 812 3.01 -20.80 -5.68
CA TYR A 812 3.23 -19.58 -6.45
C TYR A 812 2.18 -19.36 -7.54
N SER A 813 1.75 -18.11 -7.70
CA SER A 813 0.78 -17.71 -8.73
C SER A 813 1.45 -17.13 -9.97
N ASN A 814 1.08 -17.69 -11.13
CA ASN A 814 1.52 -17.28 -12.46
C ASN A 814 1.07 -15.84 -12.79
N TYR A 815 -0.07 -15.37 -12.25
CA TYR A 815 -0.58 -14.01 -12.47
C TYR A 815 0.18 -12.96 -11.65
N THR A 816 0.46 -13.22 -10.37
CA THR A 816 1.17 -12.25 -9.52
C THR A 816 2.68 -12.29 -9.71
N GLY A 817 3.24 -13.46 -10.02
CA GLY A 817 4.70 -13.70 -10.04
C GLY A 817 5.30 -13.86 -8.64
N ALA A 818 4.45 -14.15 -7.65
CA ALA A 818 4.80 -14.27 -6.24
C ALA A 818 4.04 -15.47 -5.61
N LEU A 819 4.19 -15.66 -4.30
CA LEU A 819 3.36 -16.61 -3.55
C LEU A 819 1.87 -16.30 -3.78
N PHE A 820 1.02 -17.34 -3.75
CA PHE A 820 -0.42 -17.13 -3.75
C PHE A 820 -0.84 -16.24 -2.58
N PRO A 821 -1.82 -15.33 -2.79
CA PRO A 821 -2.38 -14.54 -1.70
C PRO A 821 -3.05 -15.44 -0.65
N ALA A 822 -3.06 -15.00 0.61
CA ALA A 822 -3.53 -15.81 1.73
C ALA A 822 -5.07 -15.97 1.78
N LYS A 823 -5.84 -15.17 1.03
CA LYS A 823 -7.32 -15.20 1.05
C LYS A 823 -7.88 -15.96 -0.15
N ASN A 824 -8.83 -16.87 0.10
CA ASN A 824 -9.50 -17.66 -0.94
C ASN A 824 -10.11 -16.83 -2.09
N MET A 825 -10.65 -15.64 -1.81
CA MET A 825 -11.18 -14.75 -2.86
C MET A 825 -10.08 -14.18 -3.76
N GLU A 826 -8.93 -13.84 -3.19
CA GLU A 826 -7.77 -13.34 -3.93
C GLU A 826 -7.11 -14.49 -4.73
N ILE A 827 -7.12 -15.72 -4.20
CA ILE A 827 -6.70 -16.95 -4.90
C ILE A 827 -7.58 -17.17 -6.13
N ARG A 828 -8.92 -17.19 -5.99
CA ARG A 828 -9.86 -17.30 -7.13
C ARG A 828 -9.62 -16.22 -8.17
N LYS A 829 -9.48 -14.96 -7.74
CA LYS A 829 -9.19 -13.85 -8.66
C LYS A 829 -7.90 -14.11 -9.43
N ALA A 830 -6.82 -14.50 -8.76
CA ALA A 830 -5.54 -14.79 -9.41
C ALA A 830 -5.65 -15.91 -10.45
N ILE A 831 -6.43 -16.97 -10.18
CA ILE A 831 -6.68 -18.10 -11.08
C ILE A 831 -7.50 -17.67 -12.32
N ILE A 832 -8.51 -16.81 -12.14
CA ILE A 832 -9.33 -16.28 -13.24
C ILE A 832 -8.50 -15.35 -14.13
N GLU A 833 -7.82 -14.38 -13.52
CA GLU A 833 -6.96 -13.41 -14.23
C GLU A 833 -5.81 -14.11 -14.97
N GLN A 834 -5.35 -15.28 -14.49
CA GLN A 834 -4.31 -16.08 -15.13
C GLN A 834 -4.59 -16.40 -16.60
N ILE A 835 -5.85 -16.60 -16.99
CA ILE A 835 -6.22 -17.00 -18.37
C ILE A 835 -5.84 -15.91 -19.39
N SER A 836 -6.07 -14.64 -19.05
CA SER A 836 -5.98 -13.50 -19.98
C SER A 836 -4.81 -12.55 -19.70
N ASN A 837 -4.02 -12.83 -18.67
CA ASN A 837 -2.85 -12.03 -18.27
C ASN A 837 -1.54 -12.85 -18.34
N PRO A 838 -0.37 -12.18 -18.40
CA PRO A 838 0.89 -12.86 -18.65
C PRO A 838 1.34 -13.78 -17.51
N VAL A 839 1.85 -14.96 -17.84
CA VAL A 839 2.49 -15.90 -16.91
C VAL A 839 3.86 -15.38 -16.49
N LYS A 840 4.03 -15.08 -15.21
CA LYS A 840 5.26 -14.55 -14.59
C LYS A 840 6.21 -15.65 -14.10
N TRP A 841 6.53 -16.61 -14.96
CA TRP A 841 7.36 -17.76 -14.59
C TRP A 841 8.79 -17.38 -14.21
N GLU A 842 9.39 -16.42 -14.92
CA GLU A 842 10.71 -15.85 -14.59
C GLU A 842 10.73 -15.36 -13.14
N GLN A 843 9.71 -14.62 -12.71
CA GLN A 843 9.61 -14.05 -11.36
C GLN A 843 9.46 -15.14 -10.30
N ILE A 844 8.69 -16.20 -10.59
CA ILE A 844 8.58 -17.38 -9.72
C ILE A 844 9.93 -18.08 -9.60
N GLN A 845 10.60 -18.39 -10.71
CA GLN A 845 11.94 -18.98 -10.68
C GLN A 845 12.93 -18.10 -9.91
N GLN A 846 12.88 -16.78 -10.11
CA GLN A 846 13.70 -15.81 -9.38
C GLN A 846 13.45 -15.84 -7.86
N ILE A 847 12.25 -16.19 -7.39
CA ILE A 847 12.02 -16.38 -5.94
C ILE A 847 12.60 -17.73 -5.49
N LEU A 848 12.31 -18.82 -6.22
CA LEU A 848 12.74 -20.18 -5.88
C LEU A 848 14.28 -20.33 -5.82
N PHE A 849 15.05 -19.57 -6.62
CA PHE A 849 16.52 -19.60 -6.56
C PHE A 849 17.17 -18.54 -5.64
N ARG A 850 16.48 -17.45 -5.27
CA ARG A 850 17.08 -16.26 -4.61
C ARG A 850 17.58 -16.50 -3.17
N LYS A 851 17.34 -17.67 -2.58
CA LYS A 851 17.47 -17.91 -1.13
C LYS A 851 18.70 -18.70 -0.67
N HIS A 852 19.56 -19.06 -1.61
CA HIS A 852 20.53 -20.15 -1.42
C HIS A 852 21.92 -19.64 -1.05
N GLN A 853 22.29 -19.85 0.22
CA GLN A 853 23.63 -19.58 0.74
C GLN A 853 24.62 -20.64 0.20
N ASP A 854 25.88 -20.24 0.01
CA ASP A 854 27.01 -21.11 -0.36
C ASP A 854 26.83 -21.98 -1.62
N TYR A 855 25.89 -21.61 -2.50
CA TYR A 855 25.51 -22.35 -3.72
C TYR A 855 24.94 -23.77 -3.48
N LYS A 856 24.39 -24.04 -2.30
CA LYS A 856 23.60 -25.25 -1.99
C LYS A 856 22.16 -25.04 -2.43
N PHE A 857 21.54 -26.03 -3.07
CA PHE A 857 20.19 -25.91 -3.65
C PHE A 857 19.29 -27.07 -3.22
N PRO A 858 17.97 -26.86 -3.12
CA PRO A 858 16.99 -27.90 -2.84
C PRO A 858 16.82 -28.86 -4.03
N ARG A 859 16.26 -30.05 -3.77
CA ARG A 859 15.85 -30.99 -4.82
C ARG A 859 14.68 -30.38 -5.60
N PHE A 860 14.89 -30.09 -6.88
CA PHE A 860 13.85 -29.62 -7.80
C PHE A 860 13.30 -30.81 -8.57
N ILE A 861 12.10 -31.29 -8.22
CA ILE A 861 11.49 -32.45 -8.90
C ILE A 861 10.41 -31.94 -9.86
N GLU A 862 10.62 -32.04 -11.17
CA GLU A 862 9.54 -31.85 -12.16
C GLU A 862 8.71 -33.13 -12.22
N VAL A 863 7.40 -33.02 -11.97
CA VAL A 863 6.49 -34.17 -11.83
C VAL A 863 5.41 -34.12 -12.91
N GLY A 864 5.34 -35.17 -13.73
CA GLY A 864 4.43 -35.26 -14.87
C GLY A 864 5.15 -35.30 -16.22
N PRO A 865 4.45 -34.98 -17.32
CA PRO A 865 4.98 -35.17 -18.67
C PRO A 865 6.04 -34.11 -19.03
N GLY A 866 6.98 -34.48 -19.91
CA GLY A 866 8.00 -33.56 -20.44
C GLY A 866 9.07 -33.12 -19.43
N LYS A 867 10.04 -32.30 -19.88
CA LYS A 867 11.19 -31.81 -19.07
C LYS A 867 11.41 -30.30 -19.24
N GLN A 868 10.35 -29.56 -19.51
CA GLN A 868 10.45 -28.18 -19.96
C GLN A 868 10.83 -27.22 -18.83
N LEU A 869 10.38 -27.48 -17.60
CA LEU A 869 10.67 -26.61 -16.46
C LEU A 869 12.12 -26.77 -16.01
N GLY A 870 12.68 -27.99 -16.08
CA GLY A 870 14.10 -28.25 -15.94
C GLY A 870 14.95 -27.53 -16.99
N ALA A 871 14.54 -27.56 -18.26
CA ALA A 871 15.23 -26.83 -19.32
C ALA A 871 15.25 -25.31 -19.07
N MET A 872 14.15 -24.72 -18.58
CA MET A 872 14.10 -23.32 -18.16
C MET A 872 14.96 -23.07 -16.91
N LEU A 873 14.92 -23.95 -15.90
CA LEU A 873 15.74 -23.87 -14.70
C LEU A 873 17.24 -23.89 -15.03
N PHE A 874 17.67 -24.68 -16.03
CA PHE A 874 19.06 -24.69 -16.52
C PHE A 874 19.49 -23.34 -17.13
N LYS A 875 18.59 -22.67 -17.86
CA LYS A 875 18.82 -21.33 -18.43
C LYS A 875 18.91 -20.26 -17.34
N THR A 876 18.10 -20.38 -16.30
CA THR A 876 18.06 -19.45 -15.16
C THR A 876 19.20 -19.68 -14.16
N SER A 877 19.54 -20.93 -13.83
CA SER A 877 20.63 -21.30 -12.93
C SER A 877 21.14 -22.73 -13.19
N LYS A 878 22.27 -22.82 -13.90
CA LYS A 878 23.03 -24.08 -14.08
C LYS A 878 23.45 -24.77 -12.78
N LYS A 879 23.48 -24.03 -11.66
CA LYS A 879 23.82 -24.59 -10.33
C LYS A 879 22.61 -25.24 -9.66
N ALA A 880 21.44 -24.58 -9.70
CA ALA A 880 20.18 -25.16 -9.21
C ALA A 880 19.77 -26.39 -10.03
N TYR A 881 20.02 -26.39 -11.34
CA TYR A 881 19.80 -27.56 -12.19
C TYR A 881 20.63 -28.80 -11.82
N LYS A 882 21.67 -28.69 -10.99
CA LYS A 882 22.41 -29.88 -10.52
C LYS A 882 21.60 -30.73 -9.53
N THR A 883 20.60 -30.15 -8.88
CA THR A 883 19.68 -30.84 -7.96
C THR A 883 18.30 -31.01 -8.60
N TYR A 884 18.22 -30.94 -9.94
CA TYR A 884 17.00 -31.21 -10.69
C TYR A 884 16.83 -32.70 -10.99
N GLU A 885 15.64 -33.21 -10.71
CA GLU A 885 15.16 -34.55 -10.99
C GLU A 885 13.87 -34.45 -11.81
N HIS A 886 13.60 -35.47 -12.64
CA HIS A 886 12.34 -35.56 -13.38
C HIS A 886 11.64 -36.88 -13.08
N PHE A 887 10.41 -36.80 -12.59
CA PHE A 887 9.54 -37.93 -12.34
C PHE A 887 8.46 -37.98 -13.43
N SER A 888 8.71 -38.78 -14.47
CA SER A 888 7.82 -38.91 -15.63
C SER A 888 6.54 -39.68 -15.31
N CYS A 889 5.50 -39.36 -16.08
CA CYS A 889 4.36 -40.24 -16.34
C CYS A 889 4.58 -41.08 -17.61
#